data_AF-A0A5S5DMI9-F1
#
_entry.id   AF-A0A5S5DMI9-F1
#
_cell.length_a   1.000
_cell.length_b   1.000
_cell.length_c   1.000
_cell.angle_alpha   90.00
_cell.angle_beta   90.00
_cell.angle_gamma   90.00
#
_symmetry.space_group_name_H-M   'P 1'
#
loop_
_entity.id
_entity.type
_entity.pdbx_description
1 polymer ?
#
loop_
_entity_poly.entity_id
_entity_poly.type
_entity_poly.pdbx_seq_one_letter_code
_entity_poly.pdbx_strand_id
1 'polypeptide(L)'
;MRQFKKLFFLPLMVFALLTSCQKEEVNIVNPTEESIIKNNSTTATLMSRTATNDGSVDNIIDNANCLEIILPVTVTANGITVTIESITDYSVLEGILDEFTNDNDEVAITFPIHVTLNNYTEIVLNSQEELNQAIEGCVGENEEDDDIECIDFKYPISFSIYNTSFQIIETKTINNDSELYHFMESLDGAILASLNFPVSLINPSGEIIEVASNQELDEALSNADEACDEDDDYDYNDDDSDCTETYVDELLMKCHWVAVSYNGDNQLTDYDVYFKENQQLLVTGNGVQFEGVWSTSQSTANTVSVEISQLGGGTHEDLNGQWSVTDCSEYGRFVFVKDSVEMVMEKECQTSPDCTEEEVKNYLNYCVWNVVDFNGSNDLLEYDLSFDLDGTFSVTGNGQSTTANWSISMSATNDVEVELSNIAGANIQAINGTWKVYQCAENRMKFINNNGGYFIVERQNCYTEEELFNAALECQWKVNSLIVDGVDFTDNNPFLFTFYENEFAIASNGDVISYGSLTAESTSNDQLVVLLSIFNNSTLGDYYVVKSITNEVIIFESGNKELKLVRNCDNSTPDEDVVQIKEWMTDGNWSITYALEDSVDITADYYSIDFDFQSNTDLVGFNNNDQISSTLHWNVVRDQSGKLRFVIDYLGTFPYWQMDDDWYITEVTSTRIELHYVNDSTNNEFVLVFEKQ
;
A
#
# COMPACT_ATOMS: atom_id res chain seq x y z
N MET A 1 -82.91 53.76 40.56
CA MET A 1 -81.44 53.63 40.71
C MET A 1 -81.20 52.36 41.51
N ARG A 2 -80.23 51.49 41.29
CA ARG A 2 -79.10 51.33 40.36
C ARG A 2 -78.66 49.88 40.65
N GLN A 3 -78.65 48.99 39.67
CA GLN A 3 -77.45 48.43 39.02
C GLN A 3 -76.38 47.93 40.02
N PHE A 4 -75.85 46.71 39.97
CA PHE A 4 -75.28 45.94 38.86
C PHE A 4 -75.20 44.47 39.34
N LYS A 5 -75.69 43.43 38.63
CA LYS A 5 -75.21 42.90 37.34
C LYS A 5 -73.68 42.72 37.25
N LYS A 6 -73.03 42.04 38.20
CA LYS A 6 -71.64 41.54 38.03
C LYS A 6 -71.35 40.30 38.89
N LEU A 7 -71.95 39.15 38.55
CA LEU A 7 -71.50 37.86 39.11
C LEU A 7 -71.67 36.71 38.11
N PHE A 8 -71.41 36.97 36.83
CA PHE A 8 -71.49 35.95 35.77
C PHE A 8 -70.53 36.27 34.61
N PHE A 9 -69.33 36.77 34.90
CA PHE A 9 -68.32 37.06 33.86
C PHE A 9 -66.93 36.47 34.15
N LEU A 10 -66.73 35.78 35.27
CA LEU A 10 -65.45 35.14 35.57
C LEU A 10 -65.24 33.77 34.88
N PRO A 11 -66.25 32.87 34.76
CA PRO A 11 -66.04 31.61 34.05
C PRO A 11 -66.04 31.78 32.52
N LEU A 12 -66.59 32.89 32.00
CA LEU A 12 -66.58 33.21 30.57
C LEU A 12 -65.24 33.77 30.08
N MET A 13 -64.49 34.44 30.96
CA MET A 13 -63.16 34.99 30.63
C MET A 13 -62.06 33.92 30.66
N VAL A 14 -62.23 32.87 31.48
CA VAL A 14 -61.30 31.72 31.52
C VAL A 14 -61.51 30.79 30.32
N PHE A 15 -62.75 30.63 29.82
CA PHE A 15 -63.00 29.81 28.63
C PHE A 15 -62.55 30.49 27.32
N ALA A 16 -62.43 31.82 27.30
CA ALA A 16 -61.94 32.58 26.13
C ALA A 16 -60.41 32.55 25.97
N LEU A 17 -59.66 32.05 26.97
CA LEU A 17 -58.20 31.90 26.89
C LEU A 17 -57.75 30.53 26.35
N LEU A 18 -58.69 29.61 26.07
CA LEU A 18 -58.39 28.28 25.52
C LEU A 18 -58.67 28.16 24.02
N THR A 19 -59.04 29.25 23.34
CA THR A 19 -59.21 29.30 21.89
C THR A 19 -58.20 30.24 21.24
N SER A 20 -56.91 30.05 21.56
CA SER A 20 -55.84 30.45 20.67
C SER A 20 -55.37 29.20 19.94
N CYS A 21 -56.15 28.75 18.95
CA CYS A 21 -55.50 28.07 17.83
C CYS A 21 -54.70 29.16 17.14
N GLN A 22 -53.43 29.29 17.49
CA GLN A 22 -52.49 29.96 16.61
C GLN A 22 -52.57 29.18 15.31
N LYS A 23 -53.17 29.78 14.28
CA LYS A 23 -53.01 29.27 12.93
C LYS A 23 -51.58 29.66 12.61
N GLU A 24 -50.66 28.75 12.91
CA GLU A 24 -49.27 28.88 12.48
C GLU A 24 -49.34 28.86 10.97
N GLU A 25 -49.35 30.04 10.37
CA GLU A 25 -49.13 30.19 8.95
C GLU A 25 -47.65 29.84 8.79
N VAL A 26 -47.37 28.56 8.50
CA VAL A 26 -46.07 28.16 7.98
C VAL A 26 -45.94 28.97 6.71
N ASN A 27 -45.17 30.06 6.80
CA ASN A 27 -44.83 30.85 5.64
C ASN A 27 -43.82 29.98 4.88
N ILE A 28 -44.34 29.08 4.05
CA ILE A 28 -43.54 28.30 3.12
C ILE A 28 -43.00 29.36 2.15
N VAL A 29 -41.76 29.81 2.41
CA VAL A 29 -40.98 30.43 1.36
C VAL A 29 -40.75 29.30 0.38
N ASN A 30 -41.63 29.17 -0.60
CA ASN A 30 -41.39 28.26 -1.70
C ASN A 30 -40.03 28.69 -2.28
N PRO A 31 -39.08 27.76 -2.45
CA PRO A 31 -37.89 28.06 -3.24
C PRO A 31 -38.34 28.75 -4.53
N THR A 32 -37.64 29.80 -4.93
CA THR A 32 -37.86 30.40 -6.26
C THR A 32 -37.67 29.28 -7.29
N GLU A 33 -38.43 29.26 -8.38
CA GLU A 33 -38.29 28.19 -9.41
C GLU A 33 -36.84 28.02 -9.87
N GLU A 34 -36.02 29.08 -9.79
CA GLU A 34 -34.58 29.10 -10.09
C GLU A 34 -33.70 28.29 -9.10
N SER A 35 -34.17 28.05 -7.89
CA SER A 35 -33.45 27.28 -6.85
C SER A 35 -33.82 25.79 -6.82
N ILE A 36 -34.80 25.36 -7.62
CA ILE A 36 -35.28 23.98 -7.63
C ILE A 36 -34.46 23.17 -8.65
N ILE A 37 -33.77 22.15 -8.15
CA ILE A 37 -33.09 21.14 -8.96
C ILE A 37 -34.10 20.01 -9.23
N LYS A 38 -34.44 19.84 -10.50
CA LYS A 38 -35.35 18.80 -11.00
C LYS A 38 -34.54 17.77 -11.78
N ASN A 39 -35.05 16.55 -11.88
CA ASN A 39 -34.46 15.55 -12.77
C ASN A 39 -34.34 16.10 -14.20
N ASN A 40 -33.20 15.87 -14.85
CA ASN A 40 -32.83 16.40 -16.17
C ASN A 40 -32.82 17.94 -16.27
N SER A 41 -32.67 18.66 -15.15
CA SER A 41 -32.31 20.08 -15.20
C SER A 41 -30.82 20.22 -15.48
N THR A 42 -30.40 21.35 -16.07
CA THR A 42 -28.98 21.63 -16.36
C THR A 42 -28.09 21.40 -15.14
N THR A 43 -28.45 21.98 -13.98
CA THR A 43 -27.72 21.76 -12.73
C THR A 43 -27.69 20.29 -12.32
N ALA A 44 -28.81 19.55 -12.40
CA ALA A 44 -28.82 18.12 -12.05
C ALA A 44 -27.91 17.28 -12.96
N THR A 45 -27.91 17.58 -14.27
CA THR A 45 -27.04 16.91 -15.23
C THR A 45 -25.58 17.23 -14.95
N LEU A 46 -25.20 18.50 -14.81
CA LEU A 46 -23.81 18.88 -14.49
C LEU A 46 -23.34 18.25 -13.18
N MET A 47 -24.15 18.30 -12.12
CA MET A 47 -23.82 17.65 -10.85
C MET A 47 -23.70 16.13 -10.95
N SER A 48 -24.44 15.50 -11.85
CA SER A 48 -24.32 14.05 -12.08
C SER A 48 -23.06 13.71 -12.86
N ARG A 49 -22.73 14.48 -13.90
CA ARG A 49 -21.52 14.31 -14.71
C ARG A 49 -20.27 14.47 -13.84
N THR A 50 -20.21 15.54 -13.03
CA THR A 50 -19.14 15.77 -12.05
C THR A 50 -19.01 14.69 -10.97
N ALA A 51 -20.08 13.94 -10.70
CA ALA A 51 -20.06 12.88 -9.70
C ALA A 51 -20.07 11.49 -10.33
N THR A 52 -19.77 11.37 -11.62
CA THR A 52 -19.68 10.08 -12.32
C THR A 52 -18.38 9.40 -11.92
N ASN A 53 -18.35 8.07 -11.91
CA ASN A 53 -17.08 7.35 -11.82
C ASN A 53 -16.43 7.38 -13.20
N ASP A 54 -15.34 8.11 -13.37
CA ASP A 54 -14.58 8.14 -14.63
C ASP A 54 -13.99 6.75 -14.93
N GLY A 55 -13.36 6.10 -13.95
CA GLY A 55 -12.66 4.84 -14.13
C GLY A 55 -11.30 4.98 -14.83
N SER A 56 -10.80 6.19 -15.07
CA SER A 56 -9.50 6.42 -15.72
C SER A 56 -8.31 6.03 -14.84
N VAL A 57 -8.50 6.08 -13.51
CA VAL A 57 -7.44 5.89 -12.50
C VAL A 57 -6.64 4.59 -12.62
N ASP A 58 -7.18 3.54 -13.26
CA ASP A 58 -6.53 2.24 -13.42
C ASP A 58 -6.40 1.79 -14.87
N ASN A 59 -6.47 2.72 -15.82
CA ASN A 59 -6.26 2.49 -17.25
C ASN A 59 -4.95 1.73 -17.55
N ILE A 60 -3.90 1.94 -16.73
CA ILE A 60 -2.62 1.20 -16.78
C ILE A 60 -2.80 -0.33 -16.68
N ILE A 61 -3.91 -0.81 -16.11
CA ILE A 61 -4.22 -2.24 -15.93
C ILE A 61 -5.13 -2.77 -17.03
N ASP A 62 -6.22 -2.08 -17.34
CA ASP A 62 -7.32 -2.63 -18.12
C ASP A 62 -7.66 -1.89 -19.42
N ASN A 63 -7.07 -0.71 -19.65
CA ASN A 63 -7.31 0.16 -20.80
C ASN A 63 -8.80 0.54 -20.94
N ALA A 64 -9.43 1.00 -19.84
CA ALA A 64 -10.87 1.25 -19.80
C ALA A 64 -11.29 2.47 -18.95
N ASN A 65 -11.50 3.61 -19.61
CA ASN A 65 -12.01 4.85 -19.00
C ASN A 65 -13.51 4.83 -18.61
N CYS A 66 -14.09 3.68 -18.31
CA CYS A 66 -15.49 3.63 -17.90
C CYS A 66 -15.80 2.54 -16.87
N LEU A 67 -14.75 2.05 -16.22
CA LEU A 67 -14.85 1.12 -15.11
C LEU A 67 -13.57 1.21 -14.30
N GLU A 68 -13.69 0.98 -13.00
CA GLU A 68 -12.58 1.04 -12.07
C GLU A 68 -12.41 -0.31 -11.38
N ILE A 69 -11.21 -0.89 -11.38
CA ILE A 69 -10.91 -2.12 -10.67
C ILE A 69 -10.92 -1.88 -9.16
N ILE A 70 -11.73 -2.68 -8.46
CA ILE A 70 -11.73 -2.72 -7.01
C ILE A 70 -10.50 -3.50 -6.54
N LEU A 71 -9.56 -2.77 -5.94
CA LEU A 71 -8.32 -3.32 -5.38
C LEU A 71 -8.60 -4.22 -4.14
N PRO A 72 -7.80 -5.27 -3.91
CA PRO A 72 -6.57 -5.60 -4.62
C PRO A 72 -6.78 -6.38 -5.93
N VAL A 73 -5.89 -6.19 -6.91
CA VAL A 73 -5.82 -6.96 -8.16
C VAL A 73 -4.42 -7.51 -8.40
N THR A 74 -4.33 -8.73 -8.92
CA THR A 74 -3.04 -9.34 -9.30
C THR A 74 -2.86 -9.25 -10.82
N VAL A 75 -1.79 -8.60 -11.24
CA VAL A 75 -1.39 -8.44 -12.64
C VAL A 75 -0.05 -9.10 -12.89
N THR A 76 0.22 -9.49 -14.13
CA THR A 76 1.54 -9.92 -14.59
C THR A 76 1.99 -8.96 -15.67
N ALA A 77 2.94 -8.10 -15.33
CA ALA A 77 3.51 -7.08 -16.20
C ALA A 77 4.89 -7.52 -16.68
N ASN A 78 5.10 -7.64 -17.99
CA ASN A 78 6.37 -8.08 -18.59
C ASN A 78 6.94 -9.40 -18.00
N GLY A 79 6.04 -10.27 -17.50
CA GLY A 79 6.39 -11.56 -16.86
C GLY A 79 6.55 -11.50 -15.33
N ILE A 80 6.54 -10.30 -14.74
CA ILE A 80 6.61 -10.08 -13.29
C ILE A 80 5.19 -10.00 -12.73
N THR A 81 4.86 -10.89 -11.81
CA THR A 81 3.57 -10.86 -11.12
C THR A 81 3.61 -9.86 -9.96
N VAL A 82 2.73 -8.87 -10.00
CA VAL A 82 2.54 -7.85 -8.97
C VAL A 82 1.09 -7.91 -8.47
N THR A 83 0.90 -7.65 -7.18
CA THR A 83 -0.46 -7.42 -6.63
C THR A 83 -0.55 -5.96 -6.26
N ILE A 84 -1.47 -5.26 -6.92
CA ILE A 84 -1.81 -3.87 -6.67
C ILE A 84 -2.85 -3.87 -5.55
N GLU A 85 -2.49 -3.33 -4.39
CA GLU A 85 -3.37 -3.27 -3.22
C GLU A 85 -3.98 -1.88 -3.03
N SER A 86 -3.32 -0.86 -3.56
CA SER A 86 -3.71 0.55 -3.50
C SER A 86 -3.28 1.29 -4.76
N ILE A 87 -3.87 2.46 -5.00
CA ILE A 87 -3.51 3.33 -6.13
C ILE A 87 -2.03 3.72 -6.15
N THR A 88 -1.34 3.73 -4.99
CA THR A 88 0.10 4.04 -4.95
C THR A 88 0.96 2.94 -5.55
N ASP A 89 0.43 1.72 -5.68
CA ASP A 89 1.13 0.58 -6.27
C ASP A 89 1.17 0.65 -7.80
N TYR A 90 0.42 1.56 -8.44
CA TYR A 90 0.52 1.79 -9.89
C TYR A 90 1.92 2.23 -10.29
N SER A 91 2.61 3.04 -9.48
CA SER A 91 4.02 3.40 -9.71
C SER A 91 4.98 2.20 -9.75
N VAL A 92 4.64 1.09 -9.07
CA VAL A 92 5.42 -0.16 -9.12
C VAL A 92 5.16 -0.91 -10.42
N LEU A 93 3.89 -0.93 -10.86
CA LEU A 93 3.51 -1.52 -12.14
C LEU A 93 4.15 -0.74 -13.30
N GLU A 94 4.04 0.58 -13.28
CA GLU A 94 4.65 1.51 -14.20
C GLU A 94 6.16 1.30 -14.29
N GLY A 95 6.86 1.27 -13.15
CA GLY A 95 8.31 1.03 -13.13
C GLY A 95 8.75 -0.33 -13.73
N ILE A 96 7.85 -1.31 -13.85
CA ILE A 96 8.11 -2.59 -14.53
C ILE A 96 7.89 -2.46 -16.04
N LEU A 97 6.89 -1.69 -16.46
CA LEU A 97 6.61 -1.41 -17.88
C LEU A 97 7.74 -0.52 -18.43
N ASP A 98 8.11 0.53 -17.71
CA ASP A 98 9.16 1.48 -18.09
C ASP A 98 10.60 0.96 -17.91
N GLU A 99 10.80 -0.24 -17.35
CA GLU A 99 12.15 -0.74 -17.06
C GLU A 99 12.99 -0.90 -18.34
N PHE A 100 12.33 -1.21 -19.46
CA PHE A 100 12.96 -1.30 -20.77
C PHE A 100 12.12 -0.56 -21.81
N THR A 101 12.82 0.00 -22.80
CA THR A 101 12.20 0.83 -23.85
C THR A 101 12.11 0.09 -25.19
N ASN A 102 12.55 -1.17 -25.21
CA ASN A 102 12.67 -1.98 -26.43
C ASN A 102 12.02 -3.36 -26.33
N ASP A 103 11.31 -3.61 -25.24
CA ASP A 103 10.34 -4.69 -25.11
C ASP A 103 8.96 -4.22 -25.57
N ASN A 104 7.99 -5.09 -25.38
CA ASN A 104 6.61 -4.83 -25.69
C ASN A 104 5.86 -5.01 -24.39
N ASP A 105 5.42 -3.90 -23.82
CA ASP A 105 4.70 -3.88 -22.58
C ASP A 105 3.43 -4.72 -22.66
N GLU A 106 3.30 -5.67 -21.74
CA GLU A 106 2.15 -6.54 -21.63
C GLU A 106 1.73 -6.65 -20.16
N VAL A 107 0.49 -6.23 -19.89
CA VAL A 107 -0.17 -6.41 -18.60
C VAL A 107 -1.23 -7.49 -18.73
N ALA A 108 -1.11 -8.55 -17.93
CA ALA A 108 -2.06 -9.67 -17.89
C ALA A 108 -2.74 -9.76 -16.52
N ILE A 109 -4.06 -9.62 -16.50
CA ILE A 109 -4.86 -9.64 -15.27
C ILE A 109 -5.16 -11.09 -14.82
N THR A 110 -5.01 -11.34 -13.52
CA THR A 110 -5.44 -12.60 -12.88
C THR A 110 -6.90 -12.49 -12.46
N PHE A 111 -7.78 -13.22 -13.17
CA PHE A 111 -9.21 -13.27 -12.88
C PHE A 111 -9.56 -14.28 -11.78
N PRO A 112 -10.67 -14.08 -11.04
CA PRO A 112 -11.68 -13.03 -11.22
C PRO A 112 -11.28 -11.68 -10.62
N ILE A 113 -11.81 -10.60 -11.19
CA ILE A 113 -11.69 -9.23 -10.69
C ILE A 113 -13.07 -8.64 -10.40
N HIS A 114 -13.10 -7.63 -9.54
CA HIS A 114 -14.28 -6.82 -9.24
C HIS A 114 -14.07 -5.43 -9.83
N VAL A 115 -15.10 -4.86 -10.46
CA VAL A 115 -15.01 -3.52 -11.05
C VAL A 115 -16.25 -2.70 -10.70
N THR A 116 -16.07 -1.38 -10.60
CA THR A 116 -17.12 -0.36 -10.40
C THR A 116 -17.36 0.34 -11.73
N LEU A 117 -18.60 0.36 -12.23
CA LEU A 117 -18.95 1.08 -13.46
C LEU A 117 -19.22 2.57 -13.19
N ASN A 118 -19.33 3.41 -14.23
CA ASN A 118 -19.65 4.86 -14.14
C ASN A 118 -20.85 5.21 -13.24
N ASN A 119 -21.79 4.28 -13.09
CA ASN A 119 -22.98 4.45 -12.26
C ASN A 119 -22.85 3.86 -10.85
N TYR A 120 -21.63 3.58 -10.38
CA TYR A 120 -21.30 2.93 -9.11
C TYR A 120 -21.86 1.50 -8.93
N THR A 121 -22.24 0.84 -10.03
CA THR A 121 -22.60 -0.58 -9.98
C THR A 121 -21.35 -1.43 -9.96
N GLU A 122 -21.21 -2.26 -8.93
CA GLU A 122 -20.14 -3.26 -8.86
C GLU A 122 -20.52 -4.54 -9.60
N ILE A 123 -19.62 -5.04 -10.46
CA ILE A 123 -19.75 -6.32 -11.15
C ILE A 123 -18.50 -7.18 -10.96
N VAL A 124 -18.64 -8.50 -11.12
CA VAL A 124 -17.53 -9.46 -11.07
C VAL A 124 -17.25 -9.97 -12.46
N LEU A 125 -16.01 -9.83 -12.91
CA LEU A 125 -15.52 -10.30 -14.19
C LEU A 125 -14.65 -11.54 -13.97
N ASN A 126 -14.97 -12.64 -14.64
CA ASN A 126 -14.34 -13.94 -14.42
C ASN A 126 -13.30 -14.30 -15.49
N SER A 127 -13.14 -13.46 -16.52
CA SER A 127 -12.17 -13.67 -17.60
C SER A 127 -11.95 -12.41 -18.43
N GLN A 128 -10.85 -12.38 -19.17
CA GLN A 128 -10.55 -11.31 -20.14
C GLN A 128 -11.68 -11.08 -21.15
N GLU A 129 -12.39 -12.13 -21.55
CA GLU A 129 -13.50 -12.01 -22.51
C GLU A 129 -14.70 -11.26 -21.90
N GLU A 130 -14.91 -11.37 -20.58
CA GLU A 130 -15.95 -10.62 -19.86
C GLU A 130 -15.53 -9.16 -19.68
N LEU A 131 -14.25 -8.90 -19.41
CA LEU A 131 -13.68 -7.55 -19.35
C LEU A 131 -13.79 -6.84 -20.71
N ASN A 132 -13.33 -7.46 -21.80
CA ASN A 132 -13.44 -6.88 -23.13
C ASN A 132 -14.91 -6.56 -23.52
N GLN A 133 -15.88 -7.34 -23.05
CA GLN A 133 -17.31 -7.06 -23.26
C GLN A 133 -17.82 -5.88 -22.42
N ALA A 134 -17.27 -5.67 -21.23
CA ALA A 134 -17.57 -4.49 -20.42
C ALA A 134 -17.01 -3.22 -21.09
N ILE A 135 -15.79 -3.32 -21.63
CA ILE A 135 -15.07 -2.20 -22.27
C ILE A 135 -15.64 -1.83 -23.65
N GLU A 136 -16.33 -2.74 -24.36
CA GLU A 136 -16.99 -2.42 -25.65
C GLU A 136 -17.94 -1.20 -25.59
N GLY A 137 -18.40 -0.82 -24.40
CA GLY A 137 -19.26 0.34 -24.17
C GLY A 137 -18.53 1.63 -23.75
N CYS A 138 -17.23 1.56 -23.45
CA CYS A 138 -16.41 2.71 -23.10
C CYS A 138 -16.13 3.58 -24.33
N VAL A 139 -15.85 4.86 -24.08
CA VAL A 139 -15.38 5.79 -25.12
C VAL A 139 -13.89 5.46 -25.39
N GLY A 140 -13.38 5.72 -26.59
CA GLY A 140 -11.97 5.42 -26.90
C GLY A 140 -11.01 6.45 -26.29
N GLU A 141 -9.70 6.16 -26.32
CA GLU A 141 -8.64 7.09 -25.88
C GLU A 141 -8.84 8.52 -26.40
N ASN A 142 -8.70 9.51 -25.52
CA ASN A 142 -8.71 10.93 -25.86
C ASN A 142 -9.97 11.38 -26.64
N GLU A 143 -11.11 10.72 -26.42
CA GLU A 143 -12.39 11.09 -27.01
C GLU A 143 -13.28 11.72 -25.94
N GLU A 144 -13.88 12.88 -26.25
CA GLU A 144 -14.85 13.55 -25.35
C GLU A 144 -15.90 12.58 -24.80
N ASP A 145 -15.96 12.46 -23.46
CA ASP A 145 -16.94 11.67 -22.75
C ASP A 145 -18.05 12.54 -22.12
N ASP A 146 -18.84 11.95 -21.22
CA ASP A 146 -19.96 12.64 -20.57
C ASP A 146 -19.59 13.10 -19.14
N ASP A 147 -18.35 13.00 -18.70
CA ASP A 147 -17.88 13.27 -17.33
C ASP A 147 -17.60 14.77 -17.13
N ILE A 148 -17.32 15.17 -15.89
CA ILE A 148 -16.66 16.45 -15.59
C ILE A 148 -15.66 16.20 -14.47
N GLU A 149 -14.45 15.79 -14.81
CA GLU A 149 -13.40 15.42 -13.84
C GLU A 149 -12.54 16.59 -13.36
N CYS A 150 -12.41 17.65 -14.17
CA CYS A 150 -11.60 18.83 -13.83
C CYS A 150 -12.13 19.70 -12.68
N ILE A 151 -13.10 19.22 -11.90
CA ILE A 151 -13.58 19.88 -10.69
C ILE A 151 -14.37 18.91 -9.81
N ASP A 152 -14.12 18.93 -8.50
CA ASP A 152 -14.78 18.07 -7.52
C ASP A 152 -15.66 18.83 -6.53
N PHE A 153 -16.67 18.15 -5.97
CA PHE A 153 -17.40 18.64 -4.82
C PHE A 153 -16.62 18.44 -3.52
N LYS A 154 -16.45 19.50 -2.74
CA LYS A 154 -15.97 19.36 -1.37
C LYS A 154 -17.09 18.91 -0.44
N TYR A 155 -17.12 17.61 -0.15
CA TYR A 155 -18.08 17.02 0.77
C TYR A 155 -17.84 17.38 2.24
N PRO A 156 -18.88 17.32 3.09
CA PRO A 156 -20.27 16.99 2.77
C PRO A 156 -21.08 18.20 2.25
N ILE A 157 -22.01 17.94 1.32
CA ILE A 157 -23.00 18.92 0.84
C ILE A 157 -24.41 18.54 1.32
N SER A 158 -25.36 19.48 1.29
CA SER A 158 -26.72 19.19 1.76
C SER A 158 -27.82 19.79 0.90
N PHE A 159 -28.91 19.04 0.75
CA PHE A 159 -30.10 19.42 0.01
C PHE A 159 -31.30 19.55 0.93
N SER A 160 -32.10 20.58 0.71
CA SER A 160 -33.47 20.67 1.24
C SER A 160 -34.42 19.99 0.25
N ILE A 161 -35.03 18.88 0.66
CA ILE A 161 -35.93 18.06 -0.15
C ILE A 161 -37.38 18.33 0.26
N TYR A 162 -38.26 18.52 -0.71
CA TYR A 162 -39.70 18.54 -0.53
C TYR A 162 -40.38 17.44 -1.36
N ASN A 163 -40.95 16.46 -0.66
CA ASN A 163 -41.74 15.41 -1.31
C ASN A 163 -43.19 15.88 -1.48
N THR A 164 -43.61 16.14 -2.72
CA THR A 164 -44.94 16.66 -3.04
C THR A 164 -46.08 15.65 -2.77
N SER A 165 -45.78 14.35 -2.73
CA SER A 165 -46.76 13.28 -2.47
C SER A 165 -47.08 13.18 -0.98
N PHE A 166 -46.07 13.27 -0.11
CA PHE A 166 -46.23 13.14 1.34
C PHE A 166 -46.24 14.47 2.08
N GLN A 167 -45.91 15.58 1.40
CA GLN A 167 -45.79 16.94 1.95
C GLN A 167 -44.77 17.02 3.10
N ILE A 168 -43.68 16.26 3.00
CA ILE A 168 -42.59 16.22 3.98
C ILE A 168 -41.43 17.07 3.47
N ILE A 169 -40.84 17.86 4.37
CA ILE A 169 -39.57 18.58 4.16
C ILE A 169 -38.49 17.83 4.94
N GLU A 170 -37.38 17.54 4.29
CA GLU A 170 -36.22 16.85 4.86
C GLU A 170 -34.93 17.53 4.39
N THR A 171 -33.88 17.45 5.20
CA THR A 171 -32.53 17.83 4.78
C THR A 171 -31.74 16.55 4.58
N LYS A 172 -31.26 16.31 3.35
CA LYS A 172 -30.40 15.19 3.00
C LYS A 172 -28.96 15.69 2.91
N THR A 173 -28.07 15.06 3.67
CA THR A 173 -26.62 15.25 3.53
C THR A 173 -26.07 14.20 2.57
N ILE A 174 -25.12 14.60 1.74
CA ILE A 174 -24.39 13.79 0.77
C ILE A 174 -22.91 13.87 1.14
N ASN A 175 -22.23 12.73 1.20
CA ASN A 175 -20.88 12.62 1.75
C ASN A 175 -19.79 12.24 0.72
N ASN A 176 -20.17 11.80 -0.47
CA ASN A 176 -19.27 11.43 -1.58
C ASN A 176 -20.04 11.44 -2.92
N ASP A 177 -19.31 11.23 -4.02
CA ASP A 177 -19.84 11.26 -5.38
C ASP A 177 -20.86 10.15 -5.65
N SER A 178 -20.60 8.93 -5.17
CA SER A 178 -21.59 7.83 -5.25
C SER A 178 -22.96 8.20 -4.65
N GLU A 179 -22.96 8.83 -3.46
CA GLU A 179 -24.20 9.32 -2.84
C GLU A 179 -24.83 10.46 -3.66
N LEU A 180 -24.02 11.35 -4.27
CA LEU A 180 -24.50 12.46 -5.09
C LEU A 180 -25.12 11.97 -6.40
N TYR A 181 -24.41 11.13 -7.14
CA TYR A 181 -24.83 10.50 -8.39
C TYR A 181 -26.17 9.79 -8.22
N HIS A 182 -26.26 8.87 -7.25
CA HIS A 182 -27.50 8.16 -6.96
C HIS A 182 -28.62 9.09 -6.48
N PHE A 183 -28.28 10.17 -5.76
CA PHE A 183 -29.27 11.14 -5.35
C PHE A 183 -29.84 11.91 -6.55
N MET A 184 -29.01 12.34 -7.51
CA MET A 184 -29.43 12.98 -8.76
C MET A 184 -30.34 12.06 -9.58
N GLU A 185 -29.97 10.78 -9.74
CA GLU A 185 -30.78 9.76 -10.44
C GLU A 185 -32.12 9.47 -9.73
N SER A 186 -32.15 9.60 -8.40
CA SER A 186 -33.36 9.40 -7.60
C SER A 186 -34.38 10.53 -7.70
N LEU A 187 -33.99 11.70 -8.23
CA LEU A 187 -34.90 12.82 -8.41
C LEU A 187 -36.01 12.37 -9.37
N ASP A 188 -37.25 12.28 -8.91
CA ASP A 188 -38.39 12.05 -9.77
C ASP A 188 -39.37 13.22 -9.71
N GLY A 189 -40.42 13.21 -10.52
CA GLY A 189 -41.39 14.30 -10.58
C GLY A 189 -42.13 14.60 -9.26
N ALA A 190 -42.02 13.74 -8.23
CA ALA A 190 -42.60 13.97 -6.91
C ALA A 190 -41.63 14.65 -5.93
N ILE A 191 -40.33 14.67 -6.22
CA ILE A 191 -39.27 15.21 -5.36
C ILE A 191 -38.82 16.57 -5.91
N LEU A 192 -38.88 17.61 -5.07
CA LEU A 192 -38.26 18.91 -5.35
C LEU A 192 -37.04 19.06 -4.45
N ALA A 193 -35.84 19.11 -5.03
CA ALA A 193 -34.60 19.32 -4.29
C ALA A 193 -34.11 20.77 -4.46
N SER A 194 -33.48 21.31 -3.42
CA SER A 194 -32.78 22.61 -3.45
C SER A 194 -31.46 22.43 -2.73
N LEU A 195 -30.34 22.72 -3.40
CA LEU A 195 -29.02 22.70 -2.79
C LEU A 195 -28.88 23.82 -1.76
N ASN A 196 -28.26 23.53 -0.62
CA ASN A 196 -28.02 24.50 0.44
C ASN A 196 -26.66 25.17 0.21
N PHE A 197 -26.67 26.40 -0.28
CA PHE A 197 -25.47 27.21 -0.49
C PHE A 197 -24.98 27.91 0.80
N PRO A 198 -23.68 28.28 0.88
CA PRO A 198 -22.65 28.08 -0.15
C PRO A 198 -22.17 26.62 -0.24
N VAL A 199 -21.67 26.24 -1.42
CA VAL A 199 -20.99 24.95 -1.68
C VAL A 199 -19.56 25.24 -2.12
N SER A 200 -18.63 24.39 -1.68
CA SER A 200 -17.23 24.48 -2.07
C SER A 200 -16.93 23.41 -3.12
N LEU A 201 -16.22 23.81 -4.16
CA LEU A 201 -15.65 22.96 -5.19
C LEU A 201 -14.12 22.97 -5.06
N ILE A 202 -13.45 21.95 -5.57
CA ILE A 202 -11.98 21.83 -5.58
C ILE A 202 -11.57 21.58 -7.02
N ASN A 203 -10.63 22.34 -7.57
CA ASN A 203 -10.07 22.07 -8.90
C ASN A 203 -8.83 21.15 -8.80
N PRO A 204 -8.26 20.66 -9.92
CA PRO A 204 -7.08 19.79 -9.92
C PRO A 204 -5.87 20.38 -9.18
N SER A 205 -5.71 21.71 -9.19
CA SER A 205 -4.65 22.40 -8.44
C SER A 205 -4.86 22.46 -6.91
N GLY A 206 -5.99 21.94 -6.40
CA GLY A 206 -6.39 21.99 -4.99
C GLY A 206 -6.97 23.34 -4.53
N GLU A 207 -7.24 24.27 -5.44
CA GLU A 207 -7.87 25.56 -5.14
C GLU A 207 -9.36 25.38 -4.82
N ILE A 208 -9.82 26.02 -3.74
CA ILE A 208 -11.23 25.96 -3.32
C ILE A 208 -12.03 27.10 -3.96
N ILE A 209 -13.04 26.74 -4.75
CA ILE A 209 -14.00 27.67 -5.36
C ILE A 209 -15.30 27.62 -4.55
N GLU A 210 -15.72 28.73 -3.95
CA GLU A 210 -17.01 28.82 -3.23
C GLU A 210 -18.09 29.38 -4.15
N VAL A 211 -19.16 28.62 -4.39
CA VAL A 211 -20.33 29.02 -5.18
C VAL A 211 -21.53 29.27 -4.27
N ALA A 212 -22.31 30.31 -4.55
CA ALA A 212 -23.42 30.76 -3.71
C ALA A 212 -24.81 30.59 -4.35
N SER A 213 -24.91 30.08 -5.58
CA SER A 213 -26.18 29.85 -6.27
C SER A 213 -26.06 28.77 -7.35
N ASN A 214 -27.20 28.24 -7.81
CA ASN A 214 -27.23 27.29 -8.95
C ASN A 214 -26.58 27.89 -10.21
N GLN A 215 -26.74 29.21 -10.43
CA GLN A 215 -26.12 29.87 -11.59
C GLN A 215 -24.59 29.86 -11.49
N GLU A 216 -24.05 30.20 -10.32
CA GLU A 216 -22.59 30.18 -10.09
C GLU A 216 -22.04 28.75 -10.15
N LEU A 217 -22.82 27.75 -9.68
CA LEU A 217 -22.47 26.35 -9.80
C LEU A 217 -22.46 25.88 -11.27
N ASP A 218 -23.53 26.15 -12.03
CA ASP A 218 -23.61 25.80 -13.46
C ASP A 218 -22.45 26.43 -14.25
N GLU A 219 -22.12 27.70 -13.98
CA GLU A 219 -20.99 28.40 -14.58
C GLU A 219 -19.64 27.79 -14.17
N ALA A 220 -19.46 27.38 -12.91
CA ALA A 220 -18.22 26.75 -12.45
C ALA A 220 -18.00 25.39 -13.11
N LEU A 221 -19.02 24.51 -13.08
CA LEU A 221 -18.93 23.16 -13.66
C LEU A 221 -18.77 23.20 -15.20
N SER A 222 -19.54 24.05 -15.89
CA SER A 222 -19.43 24.15 -17.36
C SER A 222 -18.11 24.76 -17.85
N ASN A 223 -17.40 25.52 -17.00
CA ASN A 223 -16.07 26.03 -17.33
C ASN A 223 -14.97 25.00 -17.00
N ALA A 224 -15.26 24.01 -16.18
CA ALA A 224 -14.33 22.94 -15.83
C ALA A 224 -14.32 21.82 -16.88
N ASP A 225 -15.45 21.61 -17.56
CA ASP A 225 -15.70 20.63 -18.66
C ASP A 225 -14.62 20.50 -19.76
N GLU A 226 -13.69 21.45 -19.89
CA GLU A 226 -12.56 21.40 -20.85
C GLU A 226 -11.29 22.05 -20.24
N ALA A 227 -11.17 22.06 -18.91
CA ALA A 227 -10.17 22.87 -18.19
C ALA A 227 -8.86 22.15 -17.87
N CYS A 228 -8.87 20.82 -17.88
CA CYS A 228 -7.74 19.93 -17.67
C CYS A 228 -7.74 18.86 -18.77
N ASP A 229 -6.71 18.03 -18.77
CA ASP A 229 -6.66 16.84 -19.64
C ASP A 229 -7.54 15.76 -19.03
N GLU A 230 -8.26 14.99 -19.84
CA GLU A 230 -9.32 14.05 -19.40
C GLU A 230 -8.75 12.74 -18.80
N ASP A 231 -7.43 12.65 -18.59
CA ASP A 231 -6.67 11.47 -18.09
C ASP A 231 -7.07 10.13 -18.76
N ASP A 232 -7.56 10.25 -20.00
CA ASP A 232 -8.34 9.24 -20.72
C ASP A 232 -7.49 8.45 -21.71
N ASP A 233 -6.19 8.68 -21.70
CA ASP A 233 -5.26 7.92 -22.50
C ASP A 233 -4.88 6.60 -21.82
N TYR A 234 -4.45 5.65 -22.64
CA TYR A 234 -3.94 4.37 -22.17
C TYR A 234 -2.41 4.40 -22.14
N ASP A 235 -1.80 5.59 -22.20
CA ASP A 235 -0.35 5.75 -22.19
C ASP A 235 0.10 5.80 -20.73
N TYR A 236 0.64 4.68 -20.27
CA TYR A 236 1.27 4.49 -18.95
C TYR A 236 2.49 5.41 -18.70
N ASN A 237 2.72 6.39 -19.57
CA ASN A 237 3.77 7.40 -19.47
C ASN A 237 3.19 8.83 -19.33
N ASP A 238 1.87 9.05 -19.36
CA ASP A 238 1.24 10.39 -19.23
C ASP A 238 0.61 10.66 -17.84
N ASP A 239 0.43 9.62 -17.01
CA ASP A 239 -0.06 9.73 -15.63
C ASP A 239 0.97 10.40 -14.67
N ASP A 240 2.17 10.67 -15.17
CA ASP A 240 3.31 11.29 -14.49
C ASP A 240 3.30 12.84 -14.51
N SER A 241 2.13 13.45 -14.71
CA SER A 241 1.97 14.90 -14.96
C SER A 241 2.27 15.85 -13.77
N ASP A 242 3.03 15.39 -12.77
CA ASP A 242 3.69 16.23 -11.77
C ASP A 242 5.18 16.51 -12.14
N CYS A 243 5.45 16.71 -13.44
CA CYS A 243 6.71 17.23 -13.98
C CYS A 243 7.05 18.65 -13.45
N THR A 244 7.39 18.78 -12.17
CA THR A 244 7.81 20.04 -11.59
C THR A 244 9.19 20.44 -12.10
N GLU A 245 9.51 21.75 -12.09
CA GLU A 245 10.83 22.23 -12.54
C GLU A 245 11.98 21.53 -11.81
N THR A 246 11.81 21.35 -10.49
CA THR A 246 12.82 20.73 -9.63
C THR A 246 12.99 19.26 -9.98
N TYR A 247 11.89 18.54 -10.17
CA TYR A 247 11.90 17.13 -10.50
C TYR A 247 12.59 16.87 -11.85
N VAL A 248 12.17 17.60 -12.89
CA VAL A 248 12.79 17.52 -14.22
C VAL A 248 14.29 17.86 -14.18
N ASP A 249 14.68 18.91 -13.45
CA ASP A 249 16.09 19.30 -13.30
C ASP A 249 16.93 18.19 -12.66
N GLU A 250 16.41 17.57 -11.60
CA GLU A 250 17.04 16.45 -10.90
C GLU A 250 17.14 15.20 -11.79
N LEU A 251 16.07 14.83 -12.50
CA LEU A 251 16.04 13.67 -13.40
C LEU A 251 17.03 13.80 -14.55
N LEU A 252 17.05 14.94 -15.25
CA LEU A 252 17.94 15.17 -16.39
C LEU A 252 19.41 14.98 -16.01
N MET A 253 19.79 15.32 -14.77
CA MET A 253 21.15 15.18 -14.26
C MET A 253 21.52 13.77 -13.79
N LYS A 254 20.57 12.83 -13.64
CA LYS A 254 20.83 11.48 -13.10
C LYS A 254 21.75 10.65 -14.02
N CYS A 255 21.55 10.66 -15.34
CA CYS A 255 22.31 9.86 -16.33
C CYS A 255 22.57 10.63 -17.64
N HIS A 256 23.01 9.94 -18.70
CA HIS A 256 22.99 10.50 -20.05
C HIS A 256 21.70 10.10 -20.76
N TRP A 257 21.40 10.79 -21.85
CA TRP A 257 20.15 10.63 -22.56
C TRP A 257 20.44 10.43 -24.04
N VAL A 258 19.71 9.54 -24.68
CA VAL A 258 19.76 9.31 -26.11
C VAL A 258 18.42 9.67 -26.71
N ALA A 259 18.42 10.57 -27.70
CA ALA A 259 17.22 10.90 -28.44
C ALA A 259 16.92 9.76 -29.42
N VAL A 260 16.05 8.84 -28.99
CA VAL A 260 15.66 7.64 -29.74
C VAL A 260 14.70 7.92 -30.89
N SER A 261 13.90 8.98 -30.74
CA SER A 261 12.98 9.48 -31.75
C SER A 261 13.08 11.00 -31.83
N TYR A 262 13.13 11.52 -33.05
CA TYR A 262 13.02 12.93 -33.37
C TYR A 262 12.07 13.07 -34.55
N ASN A 263 10.82 13.46 -34.27
CA ASN A 263 9.73 13.54 -35.24
C ASN A 263 9.53 12.23 -36.02
N GLY A 264 9.63 11.09 -35.32
CA GLY A 264 9.52 9.74 -35.89
C GLY A 264 10.75 9.24 -36.67
N ASP A 265 11.88 9.97 -36.64
CA ASP A 265 13.16 9.53 -37.20
C ASP A 265 14.18 9.25 -36.08
N ASN A 266 15.19 8.44 -36.35
CA ASN A 266 16.22 8.05 -35.39
C ASN A 266 17.56 8.77 -35.61
N GLN A 267 17.54 9.91 -36.31
CA GLN A 267 18.73 10.65 -36.72
C GLN A 267 19.64 11.13 -35.56
N LEU A 268 19.14 11.13 -34.32
CA LEU A 268 19.87 11.56 -33.12
C LEU A 268 20.37 10.42 -32.23
N THR A 269 20.08 9.15 -32.56
CA THR A 269 20.46 7.98 -31.72
C THR A 269 21.96 7.80 -31.55
N ASP A 270 22.78 8.38 -32.43
CA ASP A 270 24.25 8.31 -32.37
C ASP A 270 24.86 9.31 -31.36
N TYR A 271 24.03 10.07 -30.64
CA TYR A 271 24.45 11.12 -29.71
C TYR A 271 23.99 10.84 -28.28
N ASP A 272 24.94 10.84 -27.37
CA ASP A 272 24.74 10.80 -25.93
C ASP A 272 24.68 12.25 -25.39
N VAL A 273 23.65 12.58 -24.61
CA VAL A 273 23.41 13.91 -24.07
C VAL A 273 23.55 13.90 -22.55
N TYR A 274 24.49 14.67 -22.01
CA TYR A 274 24.77 14.76 -20.57
C TYR A 274 24.38 16.15 -20.06
N PHE A 275 23.33 16.22 -19.25
CA PHE A 275 22.97 17.41 -18.49
C PHE A 275 23.79 17.41 -17.20
N LYS A 276 24.57 18.46 -16.97
CA LYS A 276 25.51 18.54 -15.84
C LYS A 276 25.21 19.73 -14.94
N GLU A 277 25.72 19.65 -13.71
CA GLU A 277 25.75 20.75 -12.76
C GLU A 277 26.24 22.06 -13.39
N ASN A 278 25.75 23.19 -12.84
CA ASN A 278 26.02 24.54 -13.34
C ASN A 278 25.54 24.77 -14.79
N GLN A 279 24.45 24.11 -15.19
CA GLN A 279 23.79 24.33 -16.50
C GLN A 279 24.71 24.04 -17.69
N GLN A 280 25.65 23.10 -17.53
CA GLN A 280 26.56 22.69 -18.60
C GLN A 280 25.98 21.47 -19.34
N LEU A 281 25.96 21.53 -20.67
CA LEU A 281 25.55 20.41 -21.51
C LEU A 281 26.78 19.83 -22.22
N LEU A 282 26.93 18.52 -22.22
CA LEU A 282 27.92 17.82 -23.04
C LEU A 282 27.19 16.85 -23.95
N VAL A 283 27.41 16.93 -25.25
CA VAL A 283 26.92 15.95 -26.23
C VAL A 283 28.10 15.18 -26.80
N THR A 284 28.06 13.85 -26.75
CA THR A 284 29.09 13.00 -27.35
C THR A 284 28.52 12.16 -28.47
N GLY A 285 29.20 12.08 -29.60
CA GLY A 285 28.74 11.28 -30.73
C GLY A 285 29.78 11.25 -31.83
N ASN A 286 29.86 10.13 -32.56
CA ASN A 286 30.83 9.96 -33.66
C ASN A 286 32.31 10.19 -33.25
N GLY A 287 32.66 9.93 -31.99
CA GLY A 287 34.02 10.14 -31.45
C GLY A 287 34.41 11.60 -31.23
N VAL A 288 33.45 12.52 -31.24
CA VAL A 288 33.63 13.97 -31.00
C VAL A 288 32.76 14.40 -29.82
N GLN A 289 33.16 15.47 -29.15
CA GLN A 289 32.43 16.09 -28.06
C GLN A 289 32.00 17.51 -28.44
N PHE A 290 30.78 17.88 -28.07
CA PHE A 290 30.18 19.18 -28.29
C PHE A 290 29.72 19.73 -26.93
N GLU A 291 30.07 20.97 -26.63
CA GLU A 291 29.67 21.63 -25.39
C GLU A 291 28.52 22.60 -25.67
N GLY A 292 27.54 22.62 -24.78
CA GLY A 292 26.40 23.53 -24.80
C GLY A 292 26.03 23.98 -23.39
N VAL A 293 24.87 24.60 -23.26
CA VAL A 293 24.27 24.94 -21.98
C VAL A 293 22.81 24.51 -21.98
N TRP A 294 22.28 24.20 -20.80
CA TRP A 294 20.89 23.83 -20.62
C TRP A 294 20.28 24.57 -19.42
N SER A 295 18.96 24.75 -19.38
CA SER A 295 18.25 25.24 -18.20
C SER A 295 16.79 24.80 -18.21
N THR A 296 16.23 24.52 -17.05
CA THR A 296 14.80 24.30 -16.83
C THR A 296 14.09 25.62 -16.46
N SER A 297 12.78 25.68 -16.70
CA SER A 297 11.92 26.76 -16.22
C SER A 297 10.46 26.30 -16.21
N GLN A 298 9.67 26.74 -15.23
CA GLN A 298 8.23 26.46 -15.19
C GLN A 298 7.36 27.69 -15.51
N SER A 299 6.31 27.47 -16.30
CA SER A 299 5.33 28.48 -16.64
C SER A 299 4.28 28.69 -15.54
N THR A 300 3.42 29.71 -15.68
CA THR A 300 2.28 29.91 -14.75
C THR A 300 1.16 28.89 -14.90
N ALA A 301 1.21 28.04 -15.93
CA ALA A 301 0.29 26.94 -16.18
C ALA A 301 0.98 25.58 -15.91
N ASN A 302 1.95 25.56 -14.99
CA ASN A 302 2.74 24.40 -14.57
C ASN A 302 3.57 23.67 -15.64
N THR A 303 3.46 24.00 -16.93
CA THR A 303 4.32 23.44 -17.98
C THR A 303 5.79 23.74 -17.72
N VAL A 304 6.62 22.70 -17.67
CA VAL A 304 8.08 22.82 -17.60
C VAL A 304 8.68 22.88 -18.99
N SER A 305 9.71 23.71 -19.16
CA SER A 305 10.49 23.81 -20.39
C SER A 305 11.96 23.60 -20.14
N VAL A 306 12.62 22.86 -21.03
CA VAL A 306 14.08 22.69 -21.10
C VAL A 306 14.63 23.50 -22.27
N GLU A 307 15.42 24.52 -21.99
CA GLU A 307 16.15 25.29 -23.00
C GLU A 307 17.53 24.69 -23.21
N ILE A 308 17.84 24.23 -24.43
CA ILE A 308 19.18 23.77 -24.83
C ILE A 308 19.77 24.78 -25.81
N SER A 309 21.03 25.21 -25.60
CA SER A 309 21.68 26.14 -26.51
C SER A 309 23.19 25.94 -26.65
N GLN A 310 23.79 26.67 -27.60
CA GLN A 310 25.23 26.70 -27.91
C GLN A 310 25.82 25.44 -28.54
N LEU A 311 25.00 24.45 -28.90
CA LEU A 311 25.45 23.35 -29.75
C LEU A 311 25.66 23.83 -31.19
N GLY A 312 26.76 23.42 -31.81
CA GLY A 312 27.12 23.77 -33.18
C GLY A 312 27.98 22.70 -33.87
N GLY A 313 27.91 22.63 -35.19
CA GLY A 313 28.76 21.82 -36.05
C GLY A 313 28.20 20.46 -36.50
N GLY A 314 26.88 20.23 -36.58
CA GLY A 314 26.34 18.92 -36.98
C GLY A 314 24.83 18.75 -36.82
N THR A 315 24.34 17.50 -36.92
CA THR A 315 22.91 17.14 -36.74
C THR A 315 22.45 17.26 -35.29
N HIS A 316 23.36 17.16 -34.30
CA HIS A 316 23.08 17.45 -32.89
C HIS A 316 22.65 18.90 -32.62
N GLU A 317 22.77 19.81 -33.58
CA GLU A 317 22.21 21.18 -33.47
C GLU A 317 20.69 21.17 -33.33
N ASP A 318 20.01 20.10 -33.79
CA ASP A 318 18.56 19.95 -33.73
C ASP A 318 18.03 19.85 -32.28
N LEU A 319 18.91 19.51 -31.34
CA LEU A 319 18.65 19.54 -29.89
C LEU A 319 18.47 20.97 -29.36
N ASN A 320 19.01 22.00 -30.02
CA ASN A 320 18.90 23.39 -29.54
C ASN A 320 17.44 23.88 -29.57
N GLY A 321 17.09 24.75 -28.63
CA GLY A 321 15.81 25.45 -28.51
C GLY A 321 15.13 25.21 -27.18
N GLN A 322 13.95 25.80 -27.04
CA GLN A 322 13.08 25.64 -25.89
C GLN A 322 12.12 24.47 -26.16
N TRP A 323 12.22 23.43 -25.35
CA TRP A 323 11.38 22.24 -25.43
C TRP A 323 10.40 22.25 -24.27
N SER A 324 9.10 22.09 -24.54
CA SER A 324 8.14 21.76 -23.50
C SER A 324 8.28 20.29 -23.12
N VAL A 325 8.32 19.99 -21.83
CA VAL A 325 8.26 18.62 -21.31
C VAL A 325 6.78 18.22 -21.27
N THR A 326 6.42 17.15 -21.97
CA THR A 326 5.07 16.59 -21.94
C THR A 326 5.00 15.33 -21.08
N ASP A 327 6.09 14.57 -21.00
CA ASP A 327 6.22 13.39 -20.13
C ASP A 327 7.64 13.36 -19.54
N CYS A 328 7.76 12.98 -18.26
CA CYS A 328 9.01 12.88 -17.53
C CYS A 328 9.07 11.75 -16.47
N SER A 329 9.30 10.52 -16.91
CA SER A 329 9.46 9.39 -15.98
C SER A 329 10.86 9.29 -15.35
N GLU A 330 10.91 8.98 -14.05
CA GLU A 330 12.19 8.66 -13.41
C GLU A 330 12.78 7.33 -13.87
N TYR A 331 11.96 6.47 -14.46
CA TYR A 331 12.32 5.14 -14.91
C TYR A 331 13.11 5.18 -16.21
N GLY A 332 12.90 6.20 -17.05
CA GLY A 332 13.93 6.58 -18.01
C GLY A 332 13.46 7.17 -19.32
N ARG A 333 12.29 7.80 -19.38
CA ARG A 333 11.77 8.40 -20.61
C ARG A 333 11.47 9.87 -20.41
N PHE A 334 11.73 10.65 -21.44
CA PHE A 334 11.26 12.03 -21.55
C PHE A 334 10.65 12.23 -22.92
N VAL A 335 9.49 12.89 -22.97
CA VAL A 335 8.92 13.40 -24.22
C VAL A 335 8.99 14.92 -24.23
N PHE A 336 9.59 15.44 -25.30
CA PHE A 336 9.80 16.87 -25.51
C PHE A 336 9.07 17.34 -26.75
N VAL A 337 8.33 18.45 -26.66
CA VAL A 337 7.62 19.04 -27.80
C VAL A 337 8.09 20.48 -28.05
N LYS A 338 8.38 20.80 -29.32
CA LYS A 338 8.73 22.15 -29.79
C LYS A 338 8.23 22.37 -31.21
N ASP A 339 7.39 23.38 -31.45
CA ASP A 339 6.89 23.73 -32.80
C ASP A 339 6.31 22.53 -33.60
N SER A 340 5.56 21.65 -32.92
CA SER A 340 5.03 20.38 -33.47
C SER A 340 6.08 19.33 -33.85
N VAL A 341 7.33 19.51 -33.39
CA VAL A 341 8.36 18.48 -33.39
C VAL A 341 8.36 17.82 -32.03
N GLU A 342 8.16 16.51 -32.02
CA GLU A 342 8.31 15.66 -30.86
C GLU A 342 9.73 15.06 -30.84
N MET A 343 10.31 14.95 -29.65
CA MET A 343 11.56 14.26 -29.41
C MET A 343 11.40 13.39 -28.17
N VAL A 344 11.65 12.10 -28.33
CA VAL A 344 11.67 11.14 -27.22
C VAL A 344 13.12 10.88 -26.86
N MET A 345 13.46 11.12 -25.60
CA MET A 345 14.77 10.77 -25.04
C MET A 345 14.63 9.63 -24.05
N GLU A 346 15.56 8.70 -24.14
CA GLU A 346 15.67 7.60 -23.20
C GLU A 346 16.93 7.77 -22.35
N LYS A 347 16.78 7.50 -21.07
CA LYS A 347 17.82 7.54 -20.06
C LYS A 347 18.75 6.37 -20.30
N GLU A 348 19.94 6.70 -20.73
CA GLU A 348 21.02 5.75 -20.84
C GLU A 348 22.00 6.07 -19.72
N CYS A 349 22.18 5.15 -18.78
CA CYS A 349 23.34 5.20 -17.89
C CYS A 349 24.40 4.36 -18.63
N GLN A 350 25.55 4.95 -19.01
CA GLN A 350 26.50 4.42 -20.01
C GLN A 350 26.57 2.89 -20.17
N THR A 351 26.83 2.46 -21.41
CA THR A 351 27.02 1.09 -21.94
C THR A 351 28.14 0.22 -21.32
N SER A 352 28.62 0.61 -20.15
CA SER A 352 29.35 -0.19 -19.18
C SER A 352 28.57 -0.05 -17.88
N PRO A 353 28.12 -1.13 -17.23
CA PRO A 353 27.44 -1.00 -15.95
C PRO A 353 28.32 -0.12 -15.05
N ASP A 354 27.77 0.99 -14.55
CA ASP A 354 28.43 1.80 -13.52
C ASP A 354 28.58 1.00 -12.21
N CYS A 355 28.12 -0.25 -12.20
CA CYS A 355 28.49 -1.19 -11.17
C CYS A 355 29.95 -1.59 -11.28
N THR A 356 30.67 -1.26 -10.22
CA THR A 356 31.94 -1.85 -9.87
C THR A 356 31.82 -3.37 -9.71
N GLU A 357 32.97 -4.05 -9.75
CA GLU A 357 33.07 -5.46 -9.35
C GLU A 357 32.49 -5.68 -7.95
N GLU A 358 32.60 -4.69 -7.05
CA GLU A 358 32.08 -4.76 -5.69
C GLU A 358 30.55 -4.68 -5.66
N GLU A 359 29.93 -3.81 -6.46
CA GLU A 359 28.46 -3.68 -6.54
C GLU A 359 27.80 -4.92 -7.14
N VAL A 360 28.26 -5.39 -8.30
CA VAL A 360 27.71 -6.63 -8.91
C VAL A 360 27.90 -7.82 -7.97
N LYS A 361 29.04 -7.88 -7.27
CA LYS A 361 29.28 -8.93 -6.28
C LYS A 361 28.33 -8.84 -5.10
N ASN A 362 28.03 -7.63 -4.62
CA ASN A 362 27.09 -7.42 -3.52
C ASN A 362 25.66 -7.78 -3.94
N TYR A 363 25.22 -7.36 -5.14
CA TYR A 363 23.89 -7.72 -5.66
C TYR A 363 23.76 -9.23 -5.86
N LEU A 364 24.68 -9.86 -6.58
CA LEU A 364 24.62 -11.30 -6.85
C LEU A 364 24.69 -12.15 -5.59
N ASN A 365 25.50 -11.75 -4.60
CA ASN A 365 25.63 -12.47 -3.35
C ASN A 365 24.43 -12.28 -2.42
N TYR A 366 23.63 -11.23 -2.63
CA TYR A 366 22.43 -11.02 -1.86
C TYR A 366 21.30 -11.83 -2.51
N CYS A 367 20.94 -12.93 -1.85
CA CYS A 367 19.72 -13.69 -2.12
C CYS A 367 19.73 -14.55 -3.38
N VAL A 368 18.59 -15.20 -3.63
CA VAL A 368 18.39 -16.08 -4.77
C VAL A 368 17.94 -15.26 -5.97
N TRP A 369 18.40 -15.65 -7.15
CA TRP A 369 18.09 -15.02 -8.42
C TRP A 369 17.38 -16.01 -9.33
N ASN A 370 16.34 -15.61 -10.05
CA ASN A 370 15.63 -16.45 -11.02
C ASN A 370 16.01 -16.07 -12.45
N VAL A 371 16.10 -17.04 -13.38
CA VAL A 371 16.37 -16.74 -14.80
C VAL A 371 15.08 -16.47 -15.54
N VAL A 372 14.80 -15.20 -15.82
CA VAL A 372 13.53 -14.78 -16.43
C VAL A 372 13.53 -14.78 -17.95
N ASP A 373 14.69 -14.57 -18.57
CA ASP A 373 14.85 -14.68 -20.02
C ASP A 373 16.21 -15.28 -20.37
N PHE A 374 16.22 -16.21 -21.33
CA PHE A 374 17.42 -16.71 -22.00
C PHE A 374 17.25 -16.64 -23.52
N ASN A 375 17.84 -15.62 -24.16
CA ASN A 375 17.79 -15.39 -25.60
C ASN A 375 16.37 -15.28 -26.19
N GLY A 376 15.45 -14.64 -25.49
CA GLY A 376 14.04 -14.47 -25.88
C GLY A 376 13.21 -15.73 -25.60
N SER A 377 13.60 -16.53 -24.62
CA SER A 377 12.92 -17.77 -24.23
C SER A 377 12.82 -17.88 -22.71
N ASN A 378 11.72 -18.47 -22.27
CA ASN A 378 11.40 -18.70 -20.87
C ASN A 378 11.78 -20.13 -20.38
N ASP A 379 12.56 -20.86 -21.19
CA ASP A 379 12.96 -22.25 -20.92
C ASP A 379 13.73 -22.46 -19.59
N LEU A 380 14.22 -21.37 -18.98
CA LEU A 380 14.99 -21.39 -17.73
C LEU A 380 14.24 -20.81 -16.51
N LEU A 381 12.97 -20.40 -16.65
CA LEU A 381 12.18 -19.78 -15.58
C LEU A 381 12.13 -20.57 -14.26
N GLU A 382 12.23 -21.89 -14.32
CA GLU A 382 12.12 -22.73 -13.13
C GLU A 382 13.45 -22.91 -12.36
N TYR A 383 14.51 -22.17 -12.74
CA TYR A 383 15.82 -22.25 -12.11
C TYR A 383 16.13 -21.05 -11.23
N ASP A 384 16.43 -21.36 -9.98
CA ASP A 384 16.94 -20.48 -8.95
C ASP A 384 18.46 -20.57 -8.88
N LEU A 385 19.11 -19.42 -8.77
CA LEU A 385 20.54 -19.22 -8.80
C LEU A 385 20.99 -18.54 -7.50
N SER A 386 22.04 -19.05 -6.87
CA SER A 386 22.62 -18.47 -5.65
C SER A 386 24.14 -18.37 -5.79
N PHE A 387 24.71 -17.24 -5.39
CA PHE A 387 26.10 -16.87 -5.62
C PHE A 387 26.83 -16.63 -4.30
N ASP A 388 27.49 -17.63 -3.75
CA ASP A 388 28.19 -17.50 -2.47
C ASP A 388 29.51 -16.72 -2.59
N LEU A 389 29.86 -15.91 -1.58
CA LEU A 389 31.13 -15.16 -1.52
C LEU A 389 32.41 -16.02 -1.65
N ASP A 390 32.32 -17.32 -1.38
CA ASP A 390 33.46 -18.25 -1.51
C ASP A 390 33.69 -18.75 -2.96
N GLY A 391 32.86 -18.29 -3.90
CA GLY A 391 32.89 -18.66 -5.32
C GLY A 391 31.99 -19.85 -5.67
N THR A 392 31.24 -20.39 -4.72
CA THR A 392 30.25 -21.43 -4.95
C THR A 392 29.02 -20.86 -5.66
N PHE A 393 28.58 -21.52 -6.73
CA PHE A 393 27.38 -21.16 -7.48
C PHE A 393 26.37 -22.30 -7.39
N SER A 394 25.24 -22.07 -6.73
CA SER A 394 24.20 -23.08 -6.52
C SER A 394 23.05 -22.85 -7.48
N VAL A 395 22.60 -23.93 -8.13
CA VAL A 395 21.44 -23.93 -9.01
C VAL A 395 20.44 -24.94 -8.50
N THR A 396 19.21 -24.50 -8.25
CA THR A 396 18.07 -25.35 -7.87
C THR A 396 16.91 -25.13 -8.83
N GLY A 397 16.21 -26.20 -9.20
CA GLY A 397 15.08 -26.08 -10.14
C GLY A 397 14.77 -27.40 -10.81
N ASN A 398 13.53 -27.58 -11.28
CA ASN A 398 13.12 -28.80 -11.98
C ASN A 398 13.35 -30.12 -11.19
N GLY A 399 13.27 -30.06 -9.85
CA GLY A 399 13.57 -31.19 -8.97
C GLY A 399 15.04 -31.65 -9.01
N GLN A 400 15.95 -30.80 -9.48
CA GLN A 400 17.39 -31.00 -9.51
C GLN A 400 18.08 -29.92 -8.67
N SER A 401 19.26 -30.25 -8.16
CA SER A 401 20.17 -29.29 -7.53
C SER A 401 21.59 -29.61 -7.99
N THR A 402 22.32 -28.59 -8.43
CA THR A 402 23.73 -28.70 -8.77
C THR A 402 24.51 -27.57 -8.15
N THR A 403 25.77 -27.84 -7.85
CA THR A 403 26.75 -26.84 -7.43
C THR A 403 27.79 -26.68 -8.53
N ALA A 404 28.15 -25.44 -8.80
CA ALA A 404 29.10 -24.98 -9.80
C ALA A 404 30.02 -23.92 -9.19
N ASN A 405 30.82 -23.23 -10.01
CA ASN A 405 31.59 -22.08 -9.54
C ASN A 405 31.23 -20.84 -10.34
N TRP A 406 31.28 -19.70 -9.65
CA TRP A 406 31.26 -18.39 -10.28
C TRP A 406 32.51 -17.59 -9.90
N SER A 407 32.85 -16.62 -10.74
CA SER A 407 33.82 -15.59 -10.37
C SER A 407 33.53 -14.31 -11.12
N ILE A 408 33.88 -13.18 -10.52
CA ILE A 408 33.75 -11.87 -11.13
C ILE A 408 35.14 -11.31 -11.45
N SER A 409 35.26 -10.57 -12.55
CA SER A 409 36.51 -9.93 -12.94
C SER A 409 36.25 -8.71 -13.83
N MET A 410 37.27 -7.88 -14.00
CA MET A 410 37.23 -6.75 -14.93
C MET A 410 37.95 -7.10 -16.24
N SER A 411 37.29 -6.86 -17.36
CA SER A 411 37.82 -7.08 -18.70
C SER A 411 38.92 -6.05 -19.05
N ALA A 412 39.64 -6.28 -20.15
CA ALA A 412 40.62 -5.33 -20.65
C ALA A 412 40.01 -4.02 -21.19
N THR A 413 38.69 -4.00 -21.38
CA THR A 413 37.89 -2.84 -21.81
C THR A 413 37.13 -2.20 -20.65
N ASN A 414 37.46 -2.55 -19.40
CA ASN A 414 36.82 -2.11 -18.15
C ASN A 414 35.36 -2.57 -17.98
N ASP A 415 34.96 -3.64 -18.64
CA ASP A 415 33.63 -4.24 -18.40
C ASP A 415 33.70 -5.20 -17.21
N VAL A 416 32.64 -5.27 -16.41
CA VAL A 416 32.50 -6.31 -15.39
C VAL A 416 32.04 -7.61 -16.07
N GLU A 417 32.79 -8.69 -15.86
CA GLU A 417 32.52 -10.02 -16.39
C GLU A 417 32.27 -11.02 -15.27
N VAL A 418 31.17 -11.76 -15.37
CA VAL A 418 30.83 -12.90 -14.52
C VAL A 418 31.12 -14.19 -15.30
N GLU A 419 32.01 -15.01 -14.78
CA GLU A 419 32.32 -16.34 -15.29
C GLU A 419 31.50 -17.37 -14.52
N LEU A 420 30.67 -18.13 -15.23
CA LEU A 420 29.92 -19.27 -14.69
C LEU A 420 30.50 -20.58 -15.22
N SER A 421 30.91 -21.48 -14.34
CA SER A 421 31.64 -22.68 -14.73
C SER A 421 31.19 -23.94 -14.00
N ASN A 422 31.33 -25.07 -14.69
CA ASN A 422 30.99 -26.42 -14.18
C ASN A 422 29.51 -26.63 -13.84
N ILE A 423 28.59 -25.85 -14.43
CA ILE A 423 27.15 -26.05 -14.23
C ILE A 423 26.74 -27.37 -14.89
N ALA A 424 26.21 -28.30 -14.09
CA ALA A 424 25.78 -29.62 -14.51
C ALA A 424 24.27 -29.76 -14.36
N GLY A 425 23.57 -29.97 -15.48
CA GLY A 425 22.11 -30.11 -15.53
C GLY A 425 21.67 -30.21 -16.98
N ALA A 426 20.41 -30.57 -17.23
CA ALA A 426 19.82 -30.36 -18.56
C ALA A 426 19.28 -28.92 -18.63
N ASN A 427 19.28 -28.33 -19.83
CA ASN A 427 18.99 -26.92 -20.12
C ASN A 427 19.89 -25.88 -19.42
N ILE A 428 20.01 -25.89 -18.10
CA ILE A 428 20.72 -24.85 -17.34
C ILE A 428 22.23 -24.79 -17.60
N GLN A 429 22.85 -25.86 -18.10
CA GLN A 429 24.25 -25.84 -18.54
C GLN A 429 24.51 -24.82 -19.67
N ALA A 430 23.47 -24.30 -20.32
CA ALA A 430 23.54 -23.28 -21.36
C ALA A 430 24.08 -21.93 -20.87
N ILE A 431 23.98 -21.62 -19.57
CA ILE A 431 24.53 -20.39 -19.00
C ILE A 431 26.02 -20.51 -18.62
N ASN A 432 26.67 -21.67 -18.83
CA ASN A 432 28.12 -21.78 -18.65
C ASN A 432 28.86 -20.83 -19.61
N GLY A 433 29.80 -20.06 -19.08
CA GLY A 433 30.70 -19.21 -19.83
C GLY A 433 30.94 -17.86 -19.17
N THR A 434 31.63 -17.00 -19.92
CA THR A 434 31.90 -15.62 -19.52
C THR A 434 30.80 -14.70 -20.03
N TRP A 435 30.24 -13.91 -19.13
CA TRP A 435 29.17 -12.97 -19.41
C TRP A 435 29.57 -11.58 -18.97
N LYS A 436 29.56 -10.63 -19.91
CA LYS A 436 29.63 -9.21 -19.60
C LYS A 436 28.31 -8.80 -18.95
N VAL A 437 28.40 -8.15 -17.79
CA VAL A 437 27.26 -7.44 -17.19
C VAL A 437 26.89 -6.31 -18.13
N TYR A 438 25.66 -6.33 -18.62
CA TYR A 438 25.13 -5.34 -19.58
C TYR A 438 24.21 -4.35 -18.89
N GLN A 439 23.33 -4.84 -18.01
CA GLN A 439 22.51 -4.02 -17.11
C GLN A 439 22.70 -4.53 -15.68
N CYS A 440 22.68 -3.59 -14.74
CA CYS A 440 22.98 -3.84 -13.34
C CYS A 440 22.07 -2.99 -12.47
N ALA A 441 20.91 -3.54 -12.15
CA ALA A 441 20.01 -3.03 -11.12
C ALA A 441 20.03 -3.99 -9.93
N GLU A 442 19.66 -3.47 -8.77
CA GLU A 442 19.66 -4.25 -7.52
C GLU A 442 18.72 -5.47 -7.59
N ASN A 443 17.61 -5.35 -8.33
CA ASN A 443 16.59 -6.39 -8.47
C ASN A 443 16.63 -7.14 -9.81
N ARG A 444 17.39 -6.66 -10.80
CA ARG A 444 17.42 -7.26 -12.13
C ARG A 444 18.77 -7.05 -12.81
N MET A 445 19.32 -8.10 -13.40
CA MET A 445 20.59 -8.05 -14.12
C MET A 445 20.49 -8.69 -15.49
N LYS A 446 21.08 -8.05 -16.49
CA LYS A 446 21.22 -8.58 -17.84
C LYS A 446 22.68 -8.89 -18.13
N PHE A 447 22.91 -10.09 -18.62
CA PHE A 447 24.21 -10.65 -18.95
C PHE A 447 24.29 -10.92 -20.44
N ILE A 448 25.37 -10.48 -21.11
CA ILE A 448 25.60 -10.75 -22.54
C ILE A 448 26.93 -11.48 -22.74
N ASN A 449 26.99 -12.38 -23.71
CA ASN A 449 28.22 -13.05 -24.10
C ASN A 449 28.73 -12.56 -25.45
N ASN A 450 29.98 -12.92 -25.77
CA ASN A 450 30.67 -12.51 -27.00
C ASN A 450 30.02 -13.01 -28.31
N ASN A 451 29.09 -13.95 -28.23
CA ASN A 451 28.36 -14.46 -29.40
C ASN A 451 27.03 -13.73 -29.63
N GLY A 452 26.73 -12.69 -28.83
CA GLY A 452 25.46 -11.95 -28.86
C GLY A 452 24.32 -12.68 -28.16
N GLY A 453 24.59 -13.78 -27.45
CA GLY A 453 23.60 -14.39 -26.58
C GLY A 453 23.49 -13.65 -25.26
N TYR A 454 22.33 -13.69 -24.63
CA TYR A 454 22.08 -13.03 -23.36
C TYR A 454 21.20 -13.86 -22.44
N PHE A 455 21.23 -13.52 -21.15
CA PHE A 455 20.22 -13.95 -20.20
C PHE A 455 19.95 -12.84 -19.18
N ILE A 456 18.77 -12.88 -18.59
CA ILE A 456 18.28 -11.92 -17.62
C ILE A 456 17.94 -12.68 -16.35
N VAL A 457 18.32 -12.12 -15.20
CA VAL A 457 17.94 -12.64 -13.90
C VAL A 457 17.26 -11.57 -13.07
N GLU A 458 16.31 -12.00 -12.26
CA GLU A 458 15.59 -11.16 -11.29
C GLU A 458 15.79 -11.69 -9.88
N ARG A 459 15.99 -10.79 -8.93
CA ARG A 459 16.24 -11.12 -7.54
C ARG A 459 14.92 -11.57 -6.90
N GLN A 460 14.95 -12.73 -6.25
CA GLN A 460 13.85 -13.13 -5.39
C GLN A 460 13.90 -12.31 -4.10
N ASN A 461 12.72 -11.91 -3.62
CA ASN A 461 12.58 -11.24 -2.33
C ASN A 461 13.20 -12.06 -1.21
N CYS A 462 14.00 -11.40 -0.40
CA CYS A 462 14.71 -11.96 0.72
C CYS A 462 14.82 -10.90 1.78
N TYR A 463 14.71 -11.34 3.02
CA TYR A 463 14.59 -10.45 4.15
C TYR A 463 15.62 -10.82 5.21
N THR A 464 15.96 -9.87 6.05
CA THR A 464 16.81 -10.07 7.21
C THR A 464 15.97 -10.13 8.48
N GLU A 465 16.51 -10.77 9.51
CA GLU A 465 15.92 -10.76 10.85
C GLU A 465 15.73 -9.33 11.37
N GLU A 466 16.67 -8.43 11.08
CA GLU A 466 16.60 -7.02 11.45
C GLU A 466 15.43 -6.30 10.77
N GLU A 467 15.21 -6.50 9.47
CA GLU A 467 14.06 -5.93 8.75
C GLU A 467 12.73 -6.45 9.30
N LEU A 468 12.65 -7.75 9.60
CA LEU A 468 11.45 -8.33 10.20
C LEU A 468 11.13 -7.73 11.55
N PHE A 469 12.08 -7.69 12.48
CA PHE A 469 11.79 -7.18 13.81
C PHE A 469 11.61 -5.66 13.82
N ASN A 470 12.30 -4.91 12.95
CA ASN A 470 12.02 -3.48 12.78
C ASN A 470 10.56 -3.26 12.35
N ALA A 471 10.05 -4.00 11.37
CA ALA A 471 8.65 -3.90 10.96
C ALA A 471 7.67 -4.43 12.04
N ALA A 472 7.94 -5.63 12.56
CA ALA A 472 7.03 -6.35 13.46
C ALA A 472 6.82 -5.63 14.80
N LEU A 473 7.83 -4.94 15.32
CA LEU A 473 7.81 -4.28 16.63
C LEU A 473 7.18 -2.89 16.62
N GLU A 474 7.05 -2.26 15.44
CA GLU A 474 6.56 -0.87 15.35
C GLU A 474 5.07 -0.73 15.68
N CYS A 475 4.25 -1.72 15.34
CA CYS A 475 2.80 -1.69 15.51
C CYS A 475 2.20 -3.08 15.80
N GLN A 476 0.89 -3.12 16.00
CA GLN A 476 0.14 -4.38 15.98
C GLN A 476 -0.14 -4.80 14.54
N TRP A 477 -0.42 -6.09 14.34
CA TRP A 477 -0.55 -6.71 13.02
C TRP A 477 -1.81 -7.58 12.95
N LYS A 478 -2.75 -7.24 12.09
CA LYS A 478 -4.04 -7.95 11.95
C LYS A 478 -3.92 -9.04 10.89
N VAL A 479 -4.46 -10.23 11.15
CA VAL A 479 -4.64 -11.25 10.12
C VAL A 479 -5.57 -10.71 9.03
N ASN A 480 -5.02 -10.51 7.83
CA ASN A 480 -5.74 -10.04 6.67
C ASN A 480 -6.16 -11.18 5.73
N SER A 481 -5.28 -12.17 5.57
CA SER A 481 -5.58 -13.40 4.83
C SER A 481 -4.90 -14.59 5.51
N LEU A 482 -5.60 -15.72 5.58
CA LEU A 482 -5.05 -17.01 5.98
C LEU A 482 -5.58 -18.10 5.05
N ILE A 483 -4.78 -18.49 4.07
CA ILE A 483 -5.10 -19.57 3.14
C ILE A 483 -4.36 -20.83 3.58
N VAL A 484 -5.05 -21.96 3.65
CA VAL A 484 -4.45 -23.27 3.95
C VAL A 484 -4.95 -24.29 2.94
N ASP A 485 -4.05 -24.87 2.14
CA ASP A 485 -4.39 -25.82 1.07
C ASP A 485 -5.47 -25.28 0.11
N GLY A 486 -5.40 -23.98 -0.18
CA GLY A 486 -6.35 -23.27 -1.07
C GLY A 486 -7.72 -22.98 -0.46
N VAL A 487 -7.88 -23.15 0.86
CA VAL A 487 -9.11 -22.79 1.60
C VAL A 487 -8.84 -21.56 2.47
N ASP A 488 -9.73 -20.58 2.40
CA ASP A 488 -9.68 -19.36 3.21
C ASP A 488 -10.21 -19.61 4.64
N PHE A 489 -9.37 -19.32 5.64
CA PHE A 489 -9.65 -19.42 7.07
C PHE A 489 -9.64 -18.07 7.79
N THR A 490 -9.60 -16.96 7.06
CA THR A 490 -9.46 -15.59 7.59
C THR A 490 -10.55 -15.26 8.60
N ASP A 491 -11.81 -15.48 8.24
CA ASP A 491 -12.97 -15.21 9.12
C ASP A 491 -12.93 -15.99 10.44
N ASN A 492 -12.27 -17.15 10.45
CA ASN A 492 -12.10 -17.96 11.66
C ASN A 492 -10.90 -17.54 12.51
N ASN A 493 -10.03 -16.69 11.98
CA ASN A 493 -8.80 -16.26 12.63
C ASN A 493 -8.59 -14.73 12.53
N PRO A 494 -9.55 -13.88 12.95
CA PRO A 494 -9.41 -12.42 12.91
C PRO A 494 -8.54 -11.90 14.07
N PHE A 495 -7.35 -12.47 14.25
CA PHE A 495 -6.44 -12.15 15.34
C PHE A 495 -5.66 -10.87 15.05
N LEU A 496 -5.40 -10.12 16.12
CA LEU A 496 -4.49 -8.99 16.17
C LEU A 496 -3.24 -9.38 16.96
N PHE A 497 -2.10 -9.40 16.28
CA PHE A 497 -0.79 -9.73 16.81
C PHE A 497 -0.08 -8.51 17.40
N THR A 498 0.65 -8.73 18.48
CA THR A 498 1.67 -7.83 19.02
C THR A 498 2.95 -8.62 19.22
N PHE A 499 4.06 -8.16 18.66
CA PHE A 499 5.37 -8.78 18.79
C PHE A 499 6.28 -7.99 19.74
N TYR A 500 7.26 -8.67 20.35
CA TYR A 500 8.19 -8.08 21.31
C TYR A 500 9.65 -8.48 20.97
N GLU A 501 10.61 -7.64 21.40
CA GLU A 501 12.04 -7.80 21.10
C GLU A 501 12.62 -9.14 21.57
N ASN A 502 12.04 -9.74 22.61
CA ASN A 502 12.45 -11.04 23.16
C ASN A 502 11.72 -12.22 22.49
N GLU A 503 11.33 -12.07 21.22
CA GLU A 503 10.60 -13.06 20.41
C GLU A 503 9.19 -13.39 20.91
N PHE A 504 8.74 -12.79 22.01
CA PHE A 504 7.41 -13.02 22.56
C PHE A 504 6.31 -12.42 21.65
N ALA A 505 5.19 -13.13 21.51
CA ALA A 505 4.07 -12.73 20.68
C ALA A 505 2.75 -12.92 21.42
N ILE A 506 1.82 -11.98 21.23
CA ILE A 506 0.44 -12.07 21.71
C ILE A 506 -0.49 -11.96 20.50
N ALA A 507 -1.47 -12.85 20.40
CA ALA A 507 -2.55 -12.83 19.42
C ALA A 507 -3.89 -12.64 20.15
N SER A 508 -4.63 -11.60 19.82
CA SER A 508 -5.91 -11.27 20.48
C SER A 508 -7.09 -11.25 19.52
N ASN A 509 -8.23 -11.78 19.95
CA ASN A 509 -9.49 -11.75 19.22
C ASN A 509 -10.67 -11.75 20.22
N GLY A 510 -11.35 -10.60 20.38
CA GLY A 510 -12.40 -10.48 21.40
C GLY A 510 -11.84 -10.66 22.82
N ASP A 511 -12.47 -11.58 23.57
CA ASP A 511 -12.05 -12.04 24.92
C ASP A 511 -10.95 -13.11 24.86
N VAL A 512 -10.63 -13.61 23.66
CA VAL A 512 -9.62 -14.66 23.47
C VAL A 512 -8.24 -14.02 23.34
N ILE A 513 -7.33 -14.44 24.21
CA ILE A 513 -5.91 -14.10 24.12
C ILE A 513 -5.15 -15.40 24.00
N SER A 514 -4.31 -15.46 22.97
CA SER A 514 -3.32 -16.50 22.78
C SER A 514 -1.95 -15.84 22.79
N TYR A 515 -0.93 -16.60 23.15
CA TYR A 515 0.43 -16.10 23.28
C TYR A 515 1.41 -17.13 22.73
N GLY A 516 2.65 -16.73 22.50
CA GLY A 516 3.70 -17.62 22.04
C GLY A 516 4.88 -16.83 21.52
N SER A 517 5.41 -17.21 20.37
CA SER A 517 6.66 -16.64 19.87
C SER A 517 6.72 -16.44 18.36
N LEU A 518 7.51 -15.44 17.94
CA LEU A 518 8.00 -15.26 16.58
C LEU A 518 9.52 -15.31 16.62
N THR A 519 10.10 -16.44 16.21
CA THR A 519 11.57 -16.60 16.13
C THR A 519 11.99 -16.62 14.67
N ALA A 520 13.07 -15.93 14.31
CA ALA A 520 13.55 -15.86 12.94
C ALA A 520 14.94 -16.49 12.81
N GLU A 521 15.21 -17.15 11.68
CA GLU A 521 16.55 -17.58 11.31
C GLU A 521 16.73 -17.50 9.78
N SER A 522 17.93 -17.14 9.33
CA SER A 522 18.29 -17.24 7.91
C SER A 522 18.73 -18.68 7.60
N THR A 523 18.20 -19.22 6.52
CA THR A 523 18.63 -20.52 5.99
C THR A 523 20.00 -20.42 5.32
N SER A 524 20.56 -21.55 4.88
CA SER A 524 21.82 -21.57 4.11
C SER A 524 21.74 -20.88 2.74
N ASN A 525 20.53 -20.52 2.28
CA ASN A 525 20.28 -19.87 0.99
C ASN A 525 19.82 -18.41 1.18
N ASP A 526 20.11 -17.80 2.33
CA ASP A 526 19.71 -16.43 2.72
C ASP A 526 18.20 -16.15 2.71
N GLN A 527 17.36 -17.19 2.64
CA GLN A 527 15.93 -17.08 2.86
C GLN A 527 15.66 -16.93 4.37
N LEU A 528 14.91 -15.90 4.75
CA LEU A 528 14.42 -15.74 6.11
C LEU A 528 13.27 -16.70 6.36
N VAL A 529 13.44 -17.56 7.35
CA VAL A 529 12.37 -18.38 7.87
C VAL A 529 12.01 -17.94 9.28
N VAL A 530 10.72 -18.02 9.59
CA VAL A 530 10.18 -17.73 10.92
C VAL A 530 9.46 -18.95 11.46
N LEU A 531 9.65 -19.24 12.73
CA LEU A 531 8.75 -20.07 13.49
C LEU A 531 7.79 -19.15 14.23
N LEU A 532 6.55 -19.09 13.73
CA LEU A 532 5.45 -18.51 14.48
C LEU A 532 4.79 -19.63 15.28
N SER A 533 4.81 -19.52 16.60
CA SER A 533 4.19 -20.46 17.52
C SER A 533 3.15 -19.71 18.34
N ILE A 534 1.89 -20.14 18.29
CA ILE A 534 0.80 -19.56 19.09
C ILE A 534 0.10 -20.67 19.86
N PHE A 535 0.06 -20.51 21.18
CA PHE A 535 -0.55 -21.46 22.11
C PHE A 535 -2.00 -21.74 21.73
N ASN A 536 -2.36 -23.02 21.68
CA ASN A 536 -3.67 -23.53 21.27
C ASN A 536 -4.19 -23.05 19.89
N ASN A 537 -3.33 -22.49 19.02
CA ASN A 537 -3.69 -22.12 17.66
C ASN A 537 -2.71 -22.67 16.63
N SER A 538 -2.89 -23.95 16.26
CA SER A 538 -2.10 -24.62 15.23
C SER A 538 -2.40 -24.14 13.80
N THR A 539 -3.50 -23.41 13.59
CA THR A 539 -3.84 -22.89 12.27
C THR A 539 -2.93 -21.71 11.92
N LEU A 540 -2.62 -20.85 12.89
CA LEU A 540 -1.69 -19.74 12.72
C LEU A 540 -0.23 -20.16 12.88
N GLY A 541 0.07 -21.10 13.79
CA GLY A 541 1.44 -21.52 14.02
C GLY A 541 2.02 -22.36 12.87
N ASP A 542 3.24 -22.06 12.43
CA ASP A 542 4.00 -22.86 11.45
C ASP A 542 5.47 -22.43 11.37
N TYR A 543 6.25 -23.20 10.61
CA TYR A 543 7.53 -22.77 10.06
C TYR A 543 7.28 -22.16 8.69
N TYR A 544 7.42 -20.84 8.59
CA TYR A 544 7.17 -20.07 7.38
C TYR A 544 8.46 -19.54 6.76
N VAL A 545 8.44 -19.35 5.47
CA VAL A 545 9.30 -18.43 4.73
C VAL A 545 8.69 -17.04 4.78
N VAL A 546 9.49 -16.01 4.99
CA VAL A 546 9.04 -14.63 4.83
C VAL A 546 9.07 -14.24 3.35
N LYS A 547 7.90 -13.88 2.82
CA LYS A 547 7.69 -13.55 1.39
C LYS A 547 7.62 -12.07 1.11
N SER A 548 7.13 -11.31 2.07
CA SER A 548 7.06 -9.87 1.97
C SER A 548 7.20 -9.24 3.35
N ILE A 549 7.96 -8.15 3.43
CA ILE A 549 7.97 -7.21 4.55
C ILE A 549 7.89 -5.82 3.92
N THR A 550 6.78 -5.14 4.13
CA THR A 550 6.61 -3.74 3.78
C THR A 550 6.21 -2.96 5.01
N ASN A 551 6.10 -1.64 4.85
CA ASN A 551 5.57 -0.78 5.90
C ASN A 551 4.12 -1.13 6.27
N GLU A 552 3.37 -1.83 5.42
CA GLU A 552 1.93 -2.09 5.59
C GLU A 552 1.58 -3.57 5.72
N VAL A 553 2.42 -4.47 5.21
CA VAL A 553 2.10 -5.90 5.12
C VAL A 553 3.32 -6.76 5.49
N ILE A 554 3.06 -7.87 6.18
CA ILE A 554 4.01 -8.98 6.32
C ILE A 554 3.35 -10.25 5.77
N ILE A 555 4.02 -10.96 4.87
CA ILE A 555 3.51 -12.22 4.28
C ILE A 555 4.42 -13.37 4.66
N PHE A 556 3.82 -14.42 5.20
CA PHE A 556 4.45 -15.68 5.58
C PHE A 556 3.90 -16.83 4.74
N GLU A 557 4.75 -17.69 4.19
CA GLU A 557 4.35 -18.87 3.40
C GLU A 557 4.95 -20.17 3.94
N SER A 558 4.17 -21.23 4.01
CA SER A 558 4.63 -22.59 4.32
C SER A 558 3.94 -23.62 3.43
N GLY A 559 4.57 -24.00 2.30
CA GLY A 559 3.97 -24.92 1.34
C GLY A 559 2.71 -24.34 0.70
N ASN A 560 1.53 -24.92 0.95
CA ASN A 560 0.24 -24.39 0.46
C ASN A 560 -0.45 -23.48 1.49
N LYS A 561 0.29 -23.00 2.48
CA LYS A 561 -0.22 -22.14 3.54
C LYS A 561 0.34 -20.75 3.36
N GLU A 562 -0.53 -19.74 3.37
CA GLU A 562 -0.15 -18.33 3.33
C GLU A 562 -0.85 -17.60 4.48
N LEU A 563 -0.07 -16.84 5.24
CA LEU A 563 -0.54 -15.95 6.30
C LEU A 563 -0.10 -14.53 5.95
N LYS A 564 -1.06 -13.68 5.62
CA LYS A 564 -0.86 -12.24 5.39
C LYS A 564 -1.32 -11.45 6.60
N LEU A 565 -0.41 -10.65 7.13
CA LEU A 565 -0.65 -9.70 8.20
C LEU A 565 -0.67 -8.29 7.64
N VAL A 566 -1.67 -7.49 7.98
CA VAL A 566 -1.73 -6.06 7.66
C VAL A 566 -1.45 -5.23 8.91
N ARG A 567 -0.72 -4.15 8.74
CA ARG A 567 -0.35 -3.25 9.82
C ARG A 567 -1.58 -2.62 10.45
N ASN A 568 -1.60 -2.58 11.77
CA ASN A 568 -2.65 -1.95 12.57
C ASN A 568 -2.03 -1.09 13.68
N CYS A 569 -1.68 0.14 13.33
CA CYS A 569 -1.19 1.14 14.29
C CYS A 569 -2.37 1.89 14.90
N ASP A 570 -3.11 1.27 15.82
CA ASP A 570 -4.09 2.03 16.60
C ASP A 570 -3.32 3.02 17.50
N ASN A 571 -3.38 4.31 17.17
CA ASN A 571 -2.86 5.44 17.96
C ASN A 571 -3.63 5.65 19.27
N SER A 572 -4.14 4.57 19.88
CA SER A 572 -4.82 4.62 21.16
C SER A 572 -3.85 5.10 22.23
N THR A 573 -4.31 6.01 23.08
CA THR A 573 -3.57 6.40 24.28
C THR A 573 -3.22 5.13 25.07
N PRO A 574 -1.96 4.96 25.52
CA PRO A 574 -1.58 3.79 26.31
C PRO A 574 -2.55 3.57 27.45
N ASP A 575 -3.00 2.33 27.63
CA ASP A 575 -3.93 1.96 28.68
C ASP A 575 -3.29 2.21 30.06
N GLU A 576 -3.76 3.26 30.75
CA GLU A 576 -3.17 3.73 32.00
C GLU A 576 -3.13 2.63 33.08
N ASP A 577 -4.12 1.74 33.12
CA ASP A 577 -4.13 0.63 34.09
C ASP A 577 -3.05 -0.40 33.73
N VAL A 578 -2.93 -0.76 32.44
CA VAL A 578 -1.89 -1.69 31.96
C VAL A 578 -0.50 -1.12 32.28
N VAL A 579 -0.28 0.15 31.99
CA VAL A 579 0.97 0.85 32.29
C VAL A 579 1.25 0.82 33.79
N GLN A 580 0.28 1.18 34.63
CA GLN A 580 0.43 1.20 36.07
C GLN A 580 0.74 -0.18 36.66
N ILE A 581 0.07 -1.24 36.19
CA ILE A 581 0.34 -2.59 36.67
C ILE A 581 1.77 -3.01 36.27
N LYS A 582 2.19 -2.75 35.03
CA LYS A 582 3.56 -3.03 34.59
C LYS A 582 4.61 -2.30 35.43
N GLU A 583 4.37 -1.02 35.76
CA GLU A 583 5.24 -0.26 36.68
C GLU A 583 5.33 -0.90 38.07
N TRP A 584 4.22 -1.39 38.61
CA TRP A 584 4.24 -2.09 39.90
C TRP A 584 5.00 -3.41 39.84
N MET A 585 4.77 -4.21 38.80
CA MET A 585 5.43 -5.51 38.63
C MET A 585 6.94 -5.35 38.48
N THR A 586 7.40 -4.33 37.76
CA THR A 586 8.84 -4.05 37.53
C THR A 586 9.54 -3.32 38.69
N ASP A 587 8.80 -2.81 39.68
CA ASP A 587 9.37 -2.17 40.86
C ASP A 587 9.77 -3.22 41.92
N GLY A 588 10.85 -3.96 41.69
CA GLY A 588 11.44 -4.89 42.66
C GLY A 588 10.88 -6.31 42.65
N ASN A 589 11.32 -7.12 43.61
CA ASN A 589 11.09 -8.57 43.58
C ASN A 589 9.74 -8.97 44.19
N TRP A 590 9.15 -10.01 43.61
CA TRP A 590 7.87 -10.59 44.02
C TRP A 590 8.02 -12.02 44.49
N SER A 591 7.11 -12.50 45.32
CA SER A 591 7.05 -13.90 45.74
C SER A 591 5.63 -14.41 45.69
N ILE A 592 5.45 -15.68 45.32
CA ILE A 592 4.14 -16.32 45.37
C ILE A 592 3.84 -16.68 46.83
N THR A 593 2.81 -16.07 47.40
CA THR A 593 2.39 -16.29 48.80
C THR A 593 1.20 -17.23 48.93
N TYR A 594 0.50 -17.49 47.81
CA TYR A 594 -0.56 -18.49 47.71
C TYR A 594 -0.67 -19.02 46.28
N ALA A 595 -0.78 -20.34 46.15
CA ALA A 595 -1.05 -21.01 44.87
C ALA A 595 -2.00 -22.19 45.06
N LEU A 596 -2.97 -22.33 44.14
CA LEU A 596 -3.98 -23.38 44.13
C LEU A 596 -4.09 -24.00 42.74
N GLU A 597 -4.15 -25.34 42.67
CA GLU A 597 -4.42 -26.11 41.44
C GLU A 597 -5.48 -27.17 41.75
N ASP A 598 -6.64 -27.11 41.07
CA ASP A 598 -7.74 -28.08 41.23
C ASP A 598 -8.12 -28.35 42.70
N SER A 599 -8.31 -27.26 43.46
CA SER A 599 -8.59 -27.28 44.91
C SER A 599 -7.47 -27.85 45.81
N VAL A 600 -6.26 -28.03 45.28
CA VAL A 600 -5.06 -28.44 46.03
C VAL A 600 -4.14 -27.25 46.23
N ASP A 601 -3.78 -26.97 47.49
CA ASP A 601 -2.80 -25.93 47.83
C ASP A 601 -1.40 -26.42 47.44
N ILE A 602 -0.80 -25.75 46.45
CA ILE A 602 0.54 -26.02 45.92
C ILE A 602 1.54 -24.90 46.27
N THR A 603 1.19 -24.02 47.22
CA THR A 603 2.03 -22.86 47.60
C THR A 603 3.45 -23.25 47.99
N ALA A 604 3.63 -24.44 48.57
CA ALA A 604 4.93 -24.94 49.02
C ALA A 604 5.94 -25.14 47.88
N ASP A 605 5.48 -25.31 46.64
CA ASP A 605 6.33 -25.52 45.48
C ASP A 605 7.10 -24.23 45.10
N TYR A 606 6.57 -23.07 45.49
CA TYR A 606 7.15 -21.76 45.18
C TYR A 606 7.98 -21.17 46.33
N TYR A 607 8.17 -21.91 47.43
CA TYR A 607 8.90 -21.40 48.59
C TYR A 607 10.35 -21.03 48.25
N SER A 608 10.78 -19.86 48.72
CA SER A 608 12.13 -19.33 48.54
C SER A 608 12.50 -18.98 47.09
N ILE A 609 11.49 -18.72 46.26
CA ILE A 609 11.67 -18.18 44.91
C ILE A 609 11.27 -16.71 44.90
N ASP A 610 12.18 -15.89 44.40
CA ASP A 610 11.98 -14.47 44.12
C ASP A 610 11.80 -14.32 42.61
N PHE A 611 10.71 -13.69 42.19
CA PHE A 611 10.39 -13.41 40.80
C PHE A 611 10.74 -11.96 40.47
N ASP A 612 11.51 -11.78 39.40
CA ASP A 612 11.91 -10.50 38.83
C ASP A 612 11.18 -10.30 37.49
N PHE A 613 10.31 -9.30 37.44
CA PHE A 613 9.59 -8.90 36.23
C PHE A 613 10.31 -7.72 35.59
N GLN A 614 10.74 -7.88 34.35
CA GLN A 614 11.57 -6.90 33.65
C GLN A 614 10.79 -6.12 32.60
N SER A 615 11.26 -4.92 32.26
CA SER A 615 10.57 -4.00 31.35
C SER A 615 10.52 -4.49 29.89
N ASN A 616 11.43 -5.38 29.50
CA ASN A 616 11.47 -6.04 28.20
C ASN A 616 10.55 -7.27 28.12
N THR A 617 9.64 -7.45 29.09
CA THR A 617 8.71 -8.60 29.21
C THR A 617 9.33 -9.91 29.67
N ASP A 618 10.60 -9.91 30.10
CA ASP A 618 11.23 -11.09 30.72
C ASP A 618 10.76 -11.27 32.17
N LEU A 619 10.51 -12.52 32.57
CA LEU A 619 10.22 -12.95 33.93
C LEU A 619 11.24 -14.01 34.35
N VAL A 620 12.01 -13.69 35.39
CA VAL A 620 13.11 -14.54 35.87
C VAL A 620 12.88 -14.95 37.33
N GLY A 621 13.03 -16.23 37.62
CA GLY A 621 12.97 -16.76 38.98
C GLY A 621 14.35 -16.98 39.60
N PHE A 622 14.53 -16.59 40.86
CA PHE A 622 15.76 -16.76 41.63
C PHE A 622 15.52 -17.54 42.92
N ASN A 623 16.42 -18.47 43.25
CA ASN A 623 16.46 -19.14 44.55
C ASN A 623 17.82 -18.88 45.19
N ASN A 624 17.85 -18.16 46.32
CA ASN A 624 19.09 -17.76 47.01
C ASN A 624 20.11 -17.04 46.09
N ASN A 625 19.62 -16.22 45.14
CA ASN A 625 20.36 -15.51 44.08
C ASN A 625 20.87 -16.36 42.90
N ASP A 626 20.56 -17.67 42.86
CA ASP A 626 20.81 -18.49 41.68
C ASP A 626 19.54 -18.51 40.80
N GLN A 627 19.68 -18.21 39.51
CA GLN A 627 18.58 -18.31 38.54
C GLN A 627 18.15 -19.78 38.40
N ILE A 628 16.84 -20.05 38.49
CA ILE A 628 16.32 -21.42 38.59
C ILE A 628 16.05 -22.09 37.24
N SER A 629 16.10 -21.37 36.11
CA SER A 629 15.60 -21.86 34.81
C SER A 629 15.84 -20.90 33.63
N SER A 630 15.36 -21.29 32.44
CA SER A 630 15.09 -20.40 31.31
C SER A 630 14.15 -19.25 31.69
N THR A 631 14.28 -18.12 31.00
CA THR A 631 13.42 -16.94 31.10
C THR A 631 11.98 -17.30 30.69
N LEU A 632 11.01 -16.85 31.48
CA LEU A 632 9.60 -16.81 31.08
C LEU A 632 9.31 -15.45 30.45
N HIS A 633 8.23 -15.34 29.70
CA HIS A 633 7.75 -14.06 29.19
C HIS A 633 6.46 -13.68 29.90
N TRP A 634 6.27 -12.41 30.20
CA TRP A 634 5.08 -11.92 30.89
C TRP A 634 4.56 -10.64 30.27
N ASN A 635 3.25 -10.43 30.36
CA ASN A 635 2.65 -9.18 29.94
C ASN A 635 1.32 -8.91 30.63
N VAL A 636 0.89 -7.67 30.56
CA VAL A 636 -0.45 -7.26 30.97
C VAL A 636 -1.12 -6.66 29.76
N VAL A 637 -2.30 -7.18 29.43
CA VAL A 637 -3.09 -6.73 28.29
C VAL A 637 -4.52 -6.49 28.73
N ARG A 638 -5.23 -5.62 28.00
CA ARG A 638 -6.67 -5.54 28.09
C ARG A 638 -7.27 -6.23 26.89
N ASP A 639 -8.15 -7.20 27.13
CA ASP A 639 -8.89 -7.86 26.06
C ASP A 639 -9.87 -6.89 25.39
N GLN A 640 -10.42 -7.27 24.23
CA GLN A 640 -11.32 -6.38 23.48
C GLN A 640 -12.67 -6.15 24.20
N SER A 641 -13.02 -6.94 25.23
CA SER A 641 -14.17 -6.65 26.11
C SER A 641 -13.87 -5.66 27.24
N GLY A 642 -12.62 -5.24 27.37
CA GLY A 642 -12.16 -4.29 28.36
C GLY A 642 -11.68 -4.90 29.68
N LYS A 643 -11.49 -6.23 29.77
CA LYS A 643 -10.97 -6.88 30.99
C LYS A 643 -9.45 -6.97 30.96
N LEU A 644 -8.82 -6.75 32.12
CA LEU A 644 -7.37 -6.89 32.28
C LEU A 644 -6.99 -8.37 32.43
N ARG A 645 -5.97 -8.78 31.70
CA ARG A 645 -5.39 -10.13 31.72
C ARG A 645 -3.89 -10.05 31.99
N PHE A 646 -3.39 -11.03 32.71
CA PHE A 646 -1.96 -11.21 32.99
C PHE A 646 -1.49 -12.45 32.25
N VAL A 647 -0.67 -12.28 31.23
CA VAL A 647 -0.18 -13.38 30.40
C VAL A 647 1.19 -13.80 30.91
N ILE A 648 1.40 -15.10 31.09
CA ILE A 648 2.71 -15.69 31.33
C ILE A 648 2.90 -16.79 30.31
N ASP A 649 3.97 -16.70 29.54
CA ASP A 649 4.34 -17.67 28.52
C ASP A 649 5.65 -18.38 28.87
N TYR A 650 5.71 -19.64 28.48
CA TYR A 650 6.78 -20.54 28.78
C TYR A 650 7.32 -21.23 27.52
N LEU A 651 8.53 -20.82 27.11
CA LEU A 651 9.20 -21.35 25.91
C LEU A 651 10.33 -22.37 26.23
N GLY A 652 10.38 -23.03 27.41
CA GLY A 652 11.61 -23.71 27.88
C GLY A 652 11.49 -24.98 28.75
N THR A 653 12.38 -25.13 29.74
CA THR A 653 12.32 -26.15 30.83
C THR A 653 12.24 -25.44 32.20
N PHE A 654 11.04 -25.16 32.67
CA PHE A 654 10.67 -24.49 33.91
C PHE A 654 9.90 -25.49 34.77
N PRO A 655 10.24 -25.62 36.06
CA PRO A 655 9.59 -26.60 36.93
C PRO A 655 8.11 -26.28 37.25
N TYR A 656 7.62 -25.08 36.90
CA TYR A 656 6.26 -24.62 37.21
C TYR A 656 5.45 -24.25 35.96
N TRP A 657 5.29 -25.21 35.05
CA TRP A 657 4.42 -25.09 33.88
C TRP A 657 2.98 -24.68 34.23
N GLN A 658 2.56 -24.81 35.50
CA GLN A 658 1.25 -24.34 35.96
C GLN A 658 1.11 -22.80 35.99
N MET A 659 2.19 -22.05 35.74
CA MET A 659 2.12 -20.59 35.59
C MET A 659 1.81 -20.14 34.16
N ASP A 660 2.02 -21.02 33.19
CA ASP A 660 1.86 -20.78 31.75
C ASP A 660 0.36 -20.66 31.41
N ASP A 661 -0.15 -19.43 31.39
CA ASP A 661 -1.56 -19.16 31.08
C ASP A 661 -1.87 -17.67 30.84
N ASP A 662 -3.10 -17.39 30.38
CA ASP A 662 -3.69 -16.05 30.31
C ASP A 662 -4.63 -15.79 31.50
N TRP A 663 -4.08 -15.28 32.60
CA TRP A 663 -4.80 -15.16 33.87
C TRP A 663 -5.75 -13.96 33.91
N TYR A 664 -6.91 -14.12 34.56
CA TYR A 664 -7.75 -12.98 34.97
C TYR A 664 -7.18 -12.30 36.20
N ILE A 665 -7.03 -10.98 36.15
CA ILE A 665 -6.65 -10.18 37.32
C ILE A 665 -7.90 -9.93 38.17
N THR A 666 -7.93 -10.50 39.39
CA THR A 666 -9.08 -10.36 40.31
C THR A 666 -8.83 -9.33 41.41
N GLU A 667 -7.56 -9.11 41.78
CA GLU A 667 -7.12 -8.05 42.68
C GLU A 667 -5.73 -7.56 42.26
N VAL A 668 -5.50 -6.25 42.29
CA VAL A 668 -4.19 -5.67 42.02
C VAL A 668 -3.94 -4.40 42.83
N THR A 669 -2.75 -4.29 43.38
CA THR A 669 -2.20 -3.14 44.11
C THR A 669 -0.69 -3.07 43.89
N SER A 670 -0.04 -1.99 44.34
CA SER A 670 1.42 -1.85 44.25
C SER A 670 2.25 -2.88 45.04
N THR A 671 1.61 -3.72 45.85
CA THR A 671 2.28 -4.73 46.69
C THR A 671 1.68 -6.14 46.59
N ARG A 672 0.59 -6.31 45.82
CA ARG A 672 -0.14 -7.58 45.72
C ARG A 672 -0.89 -7.68 44.41
N ILE A 673 -0.82 -8.84 43.75
CA ILE A 673 -1.67 -9.19 42.60
C ILE A 673 -2.20 -10.62 42.75
N GLU A 674 -3.49 -10.82 42.44
CA GLU A 674 -4.18 -12.11 42.48
C GLU A 674 -4.74 -12.47 41.10
N LEU A 675 -4.30 -13.62 40.62
CA LEU A 675 -4.52 -14.15 39.29
C LEU A 675 -5.39 -15.41 39.37
N HIS A 676 -6.43 -15.49 38.54
CA HIS A 676 -7.35 -16.62 38.47
C HIS A 676 -7.44 -17.15 37.04
N TYR A 677 -7.44 -18.48 36.91
CA TYR A 677 -7.65 -19.15 35.63
C TYR A 677 -8.59 -20.35 35.81
N VAL A 678 -9.42 -20.61 34.81
CA VAL A 678 -10.28 -21.80 34.76
C VAL A 678 -10.06 -22.49 33.43
N ASN A 679 -9.63 -23.75 33.46
CA ASN A 679 -9.39 -24.50 32.24
C ASN A 679 -10.70 -24.87 31.56
N ASP A 680 -10.92 -24.41 30.34
CA ASP A 680 -12.17 -24.62 29.60
C ASP A 680 -12.48 -26.10 29.29
N SER A 681 -11.46 -26.96 29.26
CA SER A 681 -11.62 -28.39 28.94
C SER A 681 -11.86 -29.26 30.17
N THR A 682 -11.19 -28.98 31.28
CA THR A 682 -11.26 -29.79 32.51
C THR A 682 -12.14 -29.17 33.59
N ASN A 683 -12.44 -27.87 33.48
CA ASN A 683 -13.08 -27.04 34.49
C ASN A 683 -12.28 -27.00 35.81
N ASN A 684 -10.96 -27.20 35.74
CA ASN A 684 -10.05 -27.05 36.87
C ASN A 684 -9.80 -25.56 37.11
N GLU A 685 -9.81 -25.17 38.39
CA GLU A 685 -9.55 -23.80 38.85
C GLU A 685 -8.11 -23.67 39.35
N PHE A 686 -7.47 -22.57 38.96
CA PHE A 686 -6.11 -22.21 39.36
C PHE A 686 -6.09 -20.80 39.94
N VAL A 687 -5.32 -20.62 41.00
CA VAL A 687 -5.13 -19.30 41.65
C VAL A 687 -3.64 -19.09 41.92
N LEU A 688 -3.11 -17.92 41.57
CA LEU A 688 -1.78 -17.46 41.94
C LEU A 688 -1.85 -16.09 42.60
N VAL A 689 -1.18 -15.93 43.75
CA VAL A 689 -1.06 -14.66 44.46
C VAL A 689 0.40 -14.30 44.59
N PHE A 690 0.79 -13.17 44.00
CA PHE A 690 2.10 -12.58 44.20
C PHE A 690 2.01 -11.44 45.22
N GLU A 691 2.96 -11.40 46.16
CA GLU A 691 3.17 -10.26 47.06
C GLU A 691 4.63 -9.79 46.96
N LYS A 692 4.79 -8.47 47.01
CA LYS A 692 6.09 -7.79 46.92
C LYS A 692 6.90 -7.98 48.21
N GLN A 693 8.21 -8.18 48.06
CA GLN A 693 9.12 -8.42 49.19
C GLN A 693 9.52 -7.18 49.99
#